data_AF-A0A832V0L8-F1
#
_entry.id   AF-A0A832V0L8-F1
#
_cell.length_a   1.000
_cell.length_b   1.000
_cell.length_c   1.000
_cell.angle_alpha   90.00
_cell.angle_beta   90.00
_cell.angle_gamma   90.00
#
_symmetry.space_group_name_H-M   'P 1'
#
loop_
_entity.id
_entity.type
_entity.pdbx_description
1 polymer ?
#
loop_
_entity_poly.entity_id
_entity_poly.type
_entity_poly.pdbx_seq_one_letter_code
_entity_poly.pdbx_strand_id
1 'polypeptide(L)'
;MFYAFAGLFMAIRVGLAMLQGARHEHAQAIIAASKQLDLNIKVISLRTASDLKDGIDCLILPGGETTAMRIASKSERLYPALFEWMKDNPHSPVLGTCAGAILMCQLGEETECIVDAVISRNSYGRQKESFQADVQISGLTFEVEKELSNEMTLPITPLDNSFQNIIGETSLNHRPLIVSSSLIESHDEHIFPAIFIRAPRFGQIGENVSVIATNGDEVVGVLEGNKMALTFHPELTSDYRFHRWLLQKSNDGDAPTHRLSKMDQVLPMASSVFPPERGEAEGCVQCQKGSKLVLFVTGECHWKCDYCPLSENRREIDIMYANERPCTQMSEVVEEARAMRATGTGITGGDPMMALERTLDACRILKSEFGPDHHIHMYTSLPFDPRHASRLAEAGLDEIRFHLLDLKMEKYIGTMQACTEAGLFVGVEIPAEPDKEVELFALIEELRSAPIQFLNLNELEITTGNQENMEIRGYNLSMEITAGAAGSAELAIALKKRVNNALRGLPDNIDNAIHLPFGFHLKFCTAKFKDAGQLRSRFRRRAEMSMRPYEVLTEDDTLWFGALYCPPEHAQDDIAEIAEYYEIDKSWLHWDAKNLRIELPLFLAEEIAETVSVAIAAVEVHPTHERLEVGLTWLNTHRPK
;
A
#
# COMPACT_ATOMS: atom_id res chain seq x y z
N MET A 1 -9.07 -25.82 -40.85
CA MET A 1 -8.74 -24.53 -41.49
C MET A 1 -9.54 -23.45 -40.79
N PHE A 2 -9.01 -22.87 -39.71
CA PHE A 2 -9.41 -21.58 -39.12
C PHE A 2 -8.34 -21.22 -38.07
N TYR A 3 -7.20 -20.72 -38.54
CA TYR A 3 -6.31 -19.87 -37.76
C TYR A 3 -6.82 -18.44 -38.00
N ALA A 4 -7.34 -17.77 -36.98
CA ALA A 4 -7.67 -16.35 -37.04
C ALA A 4 -7.49 -15.71 -35.66
N PHE A 5 -6.44 -14.88 -35.57
CA PHE A 5 -6.22 -13.78 -34.63
C PHE A 5 -6.21 -14.06 -33.12
N ALA A 6 -5.05 -14.52 -32.63
CA ALA A 6 -4.56 -14.11 -31.31
C ALA A 6 -3.51 -13.01 -31.52
N GLY A 7 -3.96 -11.74 -31.55
CA GLY A 7 -3.05 -10.60 -31.41
C GLY A 7 -2.57 -10.54 -29.97
N LEU A 8 -1.33 -10.93 -29.72
CA LEU A 8 -0.68 -10.87 -28.42
C LEU A 8 -0.42 -9.39 -28.08
N PHE A 9 -1.18 -8.79 -27.16
CA PHE A 9 -0.92 -7.41 -26.70
C PHE A 9 0.41 -7.39 -25.92
N MET A 10 1.45 -6.80 -26.50
CA MET A 10 2.74 -6.56 -25.83
C MET A 10 2.64 -5.27 -25.00
N ALA A 11 3.16 -5.28 -23.77
CA ALA A 11 3.14 -4.11 -22.88
C ALA A 11 4.53 -3.47 -22.79
N ILE A 12 4.61 -2.15 -22.92
CA ILE A 12 5.86 -1.37 -22.78
C ILE A 12 6.30 -1.36 -21.32
N ARG A 13 7.56 -1.68 -21.06
CA ARG A 13 8.13 -1.78 -19.72
C ARG A 13 8.87 -0.50 -19.37
N VAL A 14 8.27 0.32 -18.53
CA VAL A 14 8.81 1.62 -18.12
C VAL A 14 9.59 1.45 -16.82
N GLY A 15 10.92 1.56 -16.86
CA GLY A 15 11.75 1.64 -15.67
C GLY A 15 11.59 3.00 -14.99
N LEU A 16 11.28 3.02 -13.69
CA LEU A 16 11.23 4.23 -12.88
C LEU A 16 12.27 4.14 -11.78
N ALA A 17 13.30 4.98 -11.81
CA ALA A 17 14.36 4.97 -10.82
C ALA A 17 13.86 5.48 -9.46
N MET A 18 13.93 4.63 -8.42
CA MET A 18 13.44 4.92 -7.07
C MET A 18 14.53 5.57 -6.19
N LEU A 19 15.30 6.50 -6.76
CA LEU A 19 16.49 7.10 -6.13
C LEU A 19 16.20 8.25 -5.15
N GLN A 20 14.93 8.48 -4.77
CA GLN A 20 14.34 9.65 -4.08
C GLN A 20 13.82 10.72 -5.05
N GLY A 21 12.67 11.34 -4.74
CA GLY A 21 12.04 12.33 -5.61
C GLY A 21 10.57 12.06 -5.97
N ALA A 22 10.01 12.87 -6.88
CA ALA A 22 8.62 12.87 -7.38
C ALA A 22 8.19 11.60 -8.16
N ARG A 23 8.42 10.43 -7.57
CA ARG A 23 8.22 9.10 -8.18
C ARG A 23 6.75 8.75 -8.37
N HIS A 24 5.89 9.13 -7.42
CA HIS A 24 4.46 8.82 -7.48
C HIS A 24 3.79 9.65 -8.58
N GLU A 25 4.19 10.91 -8.69
CA GLU A 25 3.74 11.86 -9.68
C GLU A 25 4.17 11.40 -11.08
N HIS A 26 5.43 10.96 -11.24
CA HIS A 26 5.89 10.34 -12.48
C HIS A 26 5.13 9.04 -12.83
N ALA A 27 4.83 8.18 -11.85
CA ALA A 27 4.05 6.97 -12.07
C ALA A 27 2.59 7.28 -12.49
N GLN A 28 1.96 8.29 -11.87
CA GLN A 28 0.62 8.74 -12.24
C GLN A 28 0.60 9.35 -13.64
N ALA A 29 1.56 10.22 -13.94
CA ALA A 29 1.65 10.91 -15.22
C ALA A 29 1.91 9.93 -16.38
N ILE A 30 2.77 8.92 -16.21
CA ILE A 30 3.02 7.92 -17.26
C ILE A 30 1.81 6.99 -17.49
N ILE A 31 1.05 6.66 -16.44
CA ILE A 31 -0.21 5.89 -16.56
C ILE A 31 -1.29 6.73 -17.25
N ALA A 32 -1.38 8.03 -16.95
CA ALA A 32 -2.31 8.92 -17.63
C ALA A 32 -1.94 9.09 -19.11
N ALA A 33 -0.65 9.26 -19.41
CA ALA A 33 -0.14 9.29 -20.78
C ALA A 33 -0.44 8.01 -21.56
N SER A 34 -0.29 6.83 -20.94
CA SER A 34 -0.57 5.56 -21.62
C SER A 34 -2.05 5.40 -21.95
N LYS A 35 -2.95 5.86 -21.08
CA LYS A 35 -4.39 5.90 -21.35
C LYS A 35 -4.74 6.84 -22.51
N GLN A 36 -4.06 7.99 -22.60
CA GLN A 36 -4.25 8.93 -23.71
C GLN A 36 -3.78 8.34 -25.05
N LEU A 37 -2.79 7.46 -25.03
CA LEU A 37 -2.22 6.81 -26.22
C LEU A 37 -2.81 5.42 -26.52
N ASP A 38 -3.73 4.92 -25.68
CA ASP A 38 -4.23 3.54 -25.73
C ASP A 38 -3.11 2.47 -25.73
N LEU A 39 -2.04 2.73 -24.98
CA LEU A 39 -0.88 1.85 -24.84
C LEU A 39 -0.96 1.04 -23.56
N ASN A 40 -0.67 -0.26 -23.66
CA ASN A 40 -0.48 -1.11 -22.49
C ASN A 40 0.94 -0.92 -21.95
N ILE A 41 1.08 -0.53 -20.69
CA ILE A 41 2.38 -0.30 -20.06
C ILE A 41 2.49 -1.07 -18.73
N LYS A 42 3.71 -1.42 -18.36
CA LYS A 42 4.08 -1.94 -17.05
C LYS A 42 5.18 -1.06 -16.46
N VAL A 43 4.88 -0.36 -15.37
CA VAL A 43 5.89 0.42 -14.63
C VAL A 43 6.69 -0.53 -13.73
N ILE A 44 8.02 -0.47 -13.83
CA ILE A 44 8.98 -1.28 -13.07
C ILE A 44 9.76 -0.33 -12.16
N SER A 45 9.52 -0.45 -10.86
CA SER A 45 10.22 0.32 -9.83
C SER A 45 11.66 -0.19 -9.67
N LEU A 46 12.65 0.61 -10.04
CA LEU A 46 14.07 0.26 -9.95
C LEU A 46 14.66 0.80 -8.64
N ARG A 47 14.88 -0.08 -7.66
CA ARG A 47 15.51 0.24 -6.37
C ARG A 47 16.96 -0.22 -6.30
N THR A 48 17.25 -1.34 -6.93
CA THR A 48 18.56 -2.01 -6.92
C THR A 48 19.02 -2.33 -8.33
N ALA A 49 20.32 -2.58 -8.51
CA ALA A 49 20.87 -3.00 -9.81
C ALA A 49 20.24 -4.32 -10.34
N SER A 50 19.72 -5.18 -9.47
CA SER A 50 19.04 -6.42 -9.91
C SER A 50 17.71 -6.17 -10.60
N ASP A 51 17.05 -5.04 -10.35
CA ASP A 51 15.73 -4.76 -10.93
C ASP A 51 15.82 -4.48 -12.44
N LEU A 52 17.01 -4.12 -12.94
CA LEU A 52 17.29 -3.99 -14.37
C LEU A 52 17.36 -5.34 -15.10
N LYS A 53 17.56 -6.45 -14.39
CA LYS A 53 17.62 -7.80 -15.00
C LYS A 53 16.31 -8.20 -15.65
N ASP A 54 15.22 -7.68 -15.13
CA ASP A 54 13.89 -7.96 -15.65
C ASP A 54 13.72 -7.40 -17.06
N GLY A 55 14.52 -6.41 -17.48
CA GLY A 55 14.44 -5.76 -18.80
C GLY A 55 13.42 -4.62 -18.80
N ILE A 56 13.85 -3.46 -19.29
CA ILE A 56 13.03 -2.25 -19.46
C ILE A 56 13.19 -1.73 -20.88
N ASP A 57 12.13 -1.14 -21.43
CA ASP A 57 12.12 -0.58 -22.79
C ASP A 57 12.48 0.92 -22.77
N CYS A 58 12.09 1.62 -21.70
CA CYS A 58 12.38 3.04 -21.47
C CYS A 58 12.61 3.34 -19.97
N LEU A 59 13.20 4.49 -19.66
CA LEU A 59 13.61 4.86 -18.29
C LEU A 59 13.16 6.27 -17.91
N ILE A 60 12.68 6.44 -16.68
CA ILE A 60 12.42 7.72 -16.03
C ILE A 60 13.40 7.90 -14.87
N LEU A 61 14.10 9.04 -14.86
CA LEU A 61 14.95 9.50 -13.75
C LEU A 61 14.29 10.72 -13.08
N PRO A 62 13.59 10.54 -11.94
CA PRO A 62 12.85 11.63 -11.28
C PRO A 62 13.79 12.62 -10.57
N GLY A 63 13.24 13.78 -10.20
CA GLY A 63 13.95 14.82 -9.44
C GLY A 63 13.95 14.61 -7.92
N GLY A 64 15.11 14.70 -7.26
CA GLY A 64 15.35 14.58 -5.80
C GLY A 64 16.70 15.19 -5.35
N GLU A 65 17.07 15.15 -4.06
CA GLU A 65 18.32 15.80 -3.61
C GLU A 65 19.58 15.01 -4.01
N THR A 66 20.38 15.61 -4.90
CA THR A 66 21.60 15.01 -5.45
C THR A 66 22.67 14.56 -4.42
N THR A 67 22.67 15.10 -3.19
CA THR A 67 23.60 14.67 -2.13
C THR A 67 23.11 13.38 -1.46
N ALA A 68 21.81 13.29 -1.14
CA ALA A 68 21.17 12.06 -0.67
C ALA A 68 21.23 10.94 -1.73
N MET A 69 21.00 11.27 -3.00
CA MET A 69 21.13 10.31 -4.12
C MET A 69 22.54 9.72 -4.25
N ARG A 70 23.60 10.51 -3.98
CA ARG A 70 25.00 10.05 -4.04
C ARG A 70 25.42 9.23 -2.81
N ILE A 71 24.72 9.41 -1.68
CA ILE A 71 24.97 8.68 -0.43
C ILE A 71 24.18 7.35 -0.42
N ALA A 72 22.90 7.36 -0.80
CA ALA A 72 22.04 6.18 -0.91
C ALA A 72 22.49 5.20 -2.01
N SER A 73 23.10 5.69 -3.10
CA SER A 73 23.59 4.85 -4.20
C SER A 73 24.92 4.14 -3.93
N LYS A 74 25.66 4.52 -2.88
CA LYS A 74 26.92 3.84 -2.50
C LYS A 74 26.69 2.48 -1.85
N SER A 75 25.53 2.24 -1.24
CA SER A 75 25.22 0.96 -0.58
C SER A 75 24.63 -0.10 -1.53
N GLU A 76 23.94 0.28 -2.61
CA GLU A 76 23.15 -0.66 -3.45
C GLU A 76 23.48 -0.70 -4.96
N ARG A 77 24.53 0.00 -5.43
CA ARG A 77 25.05 -0.06 -6.82
C ARG A 77 24.03 0.21 -7.97
N LEU A 78 22.80 0.68 -7.70
CA LEU A 78 21.80 0.98 -8.74
C LEU A 78 22.30 2.05 -9.73
N TYR A 79 22.96 3.09 -9.22
CA TYR A 79 23.37 4.24 -10.04
C TYR A 79 24.38 3.88 -11.14
N PRO A 80 25.51 3.20 -10.85
CA PRO A 80 26.38 2.65 -11.90
C PRO A 80 25.64 1.77 -12.90
N ALA A 81 24.69 0.94 -12.43
CA ALA A 81 23.95 0.02 -13.29
C ALA A 81 22.98 0.74 -14.24
N LEU A 82 22.32 1.82 -13.81
CA LEU A 82 21.48 2.65 -14.69
C LEU A 82 22.31 3.33 -15.78
N PHE A 83 23.52 3.76 -15.43
CA PHE A 83 24.43 4.41 -16.37
C PHE A 83 24.99 3.42 -17.39
N GLU A 84 25.45 2.24 -16.94
CA GLU A 84 25.82 1.12 -17.82
C GLU A 84 24.66 0.75 -18.74
N TRP A 85 23.44 0.64 -18.20
CA TRP A 85 22.24 0.36 -18.99
C TRP A 85 21.97 1.43 -20.06
N MET A 86 22.09 2.72 -19.74
CA MET A 86 21.90 3.81 -20.71
C MET A 86 22.96 3.79 -21.83
N LYS A 87 24.19 3.38 -21.52
CA LYS A 87 25.27 3.21 -22.50
C LYS A 87 25.07 1.99 -23.39
N ASP A 88 24.65 0.88 -22.79
CA ASP A 88 24.39 -0.38 -23.50
C ASP A 88 23.11 -0.30 -24.35
N ASN A 89 22.19 0.63 -24.03
CA ASN A 89 20.93 0.85 -24.72
C ASN A 89 20.83 2.29 -25.27
N PRO A 90 21.66 2.65 -26.27
CA PRO A 90 21.69 4.01 -26.81
C PRO A 90 20.34 4.41 -27.44
N HIS A 91 19.62 3.44 -28.01
CA HIS A 91 18.31 3.64 -28.66
C HIS A 91 17.12 3.68 -27.69
N SER A 92 17.23 3.19 -26.45
CA SER A 92 16.11 3.23 -25.50
C SER A 92 15.86 4.64 -24.98
N PRO A 93 14.60 5.13 -24.95
CA PRO A 93 14.36 6.50 -24.55
C PRO A 93 14.43 6.69 -23.03
N VAL A 94 14.95 7.85 -22.62
CA VAL A 94 15.13 8.23 -21.21
C VAL A 94 14.57 9.62 -20.96
N LEU A 95 13.79 9.78 -19.89
CA LEU A 95 13.28 11.07 -19.42
C LEU A 95 13.89 11.38 -18.04
N GLY A 96 14.81 12.33 -17.99
CA GLY A 96 15.38 12.86 -16.74
C GLY A 96 14.81 14.22 -16.38
N THR A 97 14.29 14.38 -15.16
CA THR A 97 13.70 15.62 -14.66
C THR A 97 14.46 16.15 -13.45
N CYS A 98 14.68 17.46 -13.39
CA CYS A 98 15.38 18.17 -12.32
C CYS A 98 16.71 17.49 -11.93
N ALA A 99 16.76 16.74 -10.82
CA ALA A 99 17.96 16.00 -10.43
C ALA A 99 18.35 14.88 -11.40
N GLY A 100 17.38 14.22 -12.04
CA GLY A 100 17.64 13.27 -13.12
C GLY A 100 18.37 13.90 -14.29
N ALA A 101 18.04 15.16 -14.64
CA ALA A 101 18.77 15.91 -15.65
C ALA A 101 20.22 16.20 -15.22
N ILE A 102 20.45 16.51 -13.94
CA ILE A 102 21.81 16.65 -13.39
C ILE A 102 22.60 15.36 -13.55
N LEU A 103 22.01 14.21 -13.23
CA LEU A 103 22.67 12.92 -13.32
C LEU A 103 23.08 12.55 -14.75
N MET A 104 22.26 12.90 -15.75
CA MET A 104 22.55 12.62 -17.16
C MET A 104 23.69 13.49 -17.71
N CYS A 105 23.81 14.73 -17.22
CA CYS A 105 24.74 15.73 -17.73
C CYS A 105 26.07 15.79 -16.96
N GLN A 106 26.10 15.39 -15.68
CA GLN A 106 27.29 15.45 -14.83
C GLN A 106 27.44 14.22 -13.93
N LEU A 107 28.49 13.44 -14.20
CA LEU A 107 29.07 12.51 -13.23
C LEU A 107 30.38 13.08 -12.70
N GLY A 108 30.78 12.63 -11.50
CA GLY A 108 32.06 13.03 -10.89
C GLY A 108 33.28 12.83 -11.80
N GLU A 109 34.43 13.33 -11.34
CA GLU A 109 35.65 13.70 -12.10
C GLU A 109 36.25 12.72 -13.14
N GLU A 110 35.73 11.51 -13.37
CA GLU A 110 36.36 10.48 -14.22
C GLU A 110 35.46 9.74 -15.24
N THR A 111 34.24 10.21 -15.56
CA THR A 111 33.36 9.53 -16.55
C THR A 111 32.70 10.47 -17.56
N GLU A 112 32.58 10.03 -18.82
CA GLU A 112 31.81 10.68 -19.90
C GLU A 112 30.34 10.88 -19.51
N CYS A 113 29.74 12.02 -19.86
CA CYS A 113 28.32 12.31 -19.65
C CYS A 113 27.41 11.49 -20.59
N ILE A 114 26.13 11.30 -20.22
CA ILE A 114 25.12 10.71 -21.13
C ILE A 114 24.53 11.77 -22.07
N VAL A 115 24.42 13.00 -21.58
CA VAL A 115 24.01 14.17 -22.35
C VAL A 115 25.13 15.21 -22.29
N ASP A 116 25.65 15.63 -23.43
CA ASP A 116 26.73 16.62 -23.57
C ASP A 116 26.21 18.05 -23.32
N ALA A 117 25.87 18.35 -22.07
CA ALA A 117 25.46 19.67 -21.63
C ALA A 117 26.05 19.99 -20.26
N VAL A 118 26.54 21.21 -20.07
CA VAL A 118 26.94 21.71 -18.74
C VAL A 118 25.67 22.05 -17.96
N ILE A 119 25.57 21.59 -16.71
CA ILE A 119 24.43 21.90 -15.84
C ILE A 119 24.90 22.33 -14.46
N SER A 120 24.32 23.37 -13.87
CA SER A 120 24.65 23.81 -12.51
C SER A 120 23.50 23.54 -11.55
N ARG A 121 23.83 23.05 -10.34
CA ARG A 121 22.85 22.76 -9.28
C ARG A 121 22.33 24.04 -8.64
N ASN A 122 21.08 24.03 -8.16
CA ASN A 122 20.47 25.06 -7.29
C ASN A 122 20.70 26.51 -7.76
N SER A 123 20.63 26.77 -9.07
CA SER A 123 21.01 28.07 -9.64
C SER A 123 19.92 29.14 -9.54
N TYR A 124 18.71 28.76 -9.12
CA TYR A 124 17.57 29.66 -8.89
C TYR A 124 17.33 30.00 -7.40
N GLY A 125 18.20 29.52 -6.48
CA GLY A 125 18.19 29.89 -5.06
C GLY A 125 17.38 28.97 -4.12
N ARG A 126 16.84 29.50 -3.00
CA ARG A 126 16.21 28.73 -1.90
C ARG A 126 14.77 28.31 -2.25
N GLN A 127 14.17 27.40 -1.46
CA GLN A 127 12.84 26.83 -1.73
C GLN A 127 11.70 27.88 -1.85
N LYS A 128 11.86 29.07 -1.26
CA LYS A 128 10.96 30.24 -1.39
C LYS A 128 10.96 30.88 -2.80
N GLU A 129 11.83 30.45 -3.72
CA GLU A 129 11.98 30.99 -5.08
C GLU A 129 11.48 30.00 -6.17
N SER A 130 10.71 28.96 -5.79
CA SER A 130 10.04 28.06 -6.75
C SER A 130 8.95 28.81 -7.53
N PHE A 131 8.89 28.62 -8.84
CA PHE A 131 7.96 29.36 -9.71
C PHE A 131 7.38 28.47 -10.82
N GLN A 132 6.28 28.92 -11.40
CA GLN A 132 5.70 28.35 -12.61
C GLN A 132 5.93 29.33 -13.77
N ALA A 133 6.31 28.80 -14.93
CA ALA A 133 6.47 29.60 -16.15
C ALA A 133 6.04 28.82 -17.38
N ASP A 134 5.47 29.52 -18.35
CA ASP A 134 5.17 28.98 -19.67
C ASP A 134 6.48 28.88 -20.47
N VAL A 135 6.90 27.64 -20.76
CA VAL A 135 8.10 27.37 -21.53
C VAL A 135 7.75 27.12 -22.99
N GLN A 136 8.58 27.64 -23.89
CA GLN A 136 8.43 27.45 -25.32
C GLN A 136 9.06 26.11 -25.72
N ILE A 137 8.28 25.25 -26.36
CA ILE A 137 8.74 23.97 -26.90
C ILE A 137 9.10 24.12 -28.38
N SER A 138 10.29 23.66 -28.73
CA SER A 138 10.82 23.66 -30.10
C SER A 138 11.36 22.28 -30.47
N GLY A 139 11.18 21.85 -31.72
CA GLY A 139 11.82 20.63 -32.23
C GLY A 139 11.27 19.30 -31.70
N LEU A 140 10.14 19.31 -30.98
CA LEU A 140 9.37 18.12 -30.61
C LEU A 140 8.00 18.16 -31.29
N THR A 141 7.66 17.10 -32.01
CA THR A 141 6.30 16.87 -32.53
C THR A 141 5.62 15.88 -31.60
N PHE A 142 4.47 16.24 -31.05
CA PHE A 142 3.65 15.33 -30.23
C PHE A 142 2.47 14.88 -31.10
N GLU A 143 2.51 13.67 -31.66
CA GLU A 143 1.40 13.16 -32.44
C GLU A 143 0.18 12.92 -31.54
N VAL A 144 -0.94 13.57 -31.86
CA VAL A 144 -2.25 13.32 -31.26
C VAL A 144 -3.10 12.59 -32.29
N GLU A 145 -3.13 11.25 -32.26
CA GLU A 145 -4.10 10.51 -33.07
C GLU A 145 -5.45 10.41 -32.33
N LYS A 146 -6.48 10.97 -32.98
CA LYS A 146 -7.94 10.96 -32.73
C LYS A 146 -8.51 12.13 -31.94
N GLU A 147 -9.19 13.00 -32.68
CA GLU A 147 -10.46 13.59 -32.23
C GLU A 147 -11.36 12.45 -31.73
N LEU A 148 -11.70 12.45 -30.43
CA LEU A 148 -12.82 11.65 -29.95
C LEU A 148 -14.07 12.11 -30.71
N SER A 149 -14.70 11.19 -31.43
CA SER A 149 -16.03 11.42 -32.00
C SER A 149 -16.99 11.86 -30.89
N ASN A 150 -17.76 12.91 -31.19
CA ASN A 150 -18.75 13.62 -30.35
C ASN A 150 -19.92 12.76 -29.81
N GLU A 151 -19.73 11.46 -29.58
CA GLU A 151 -20.67 10.57 -28.90
C GLU A 151 -19.96 9.71 -27.84
N MET A 152 -19.12 10.35 -27.03
CA MET A 152 -18.90 9.91 -25.66
C MET A 152 -18.45 11.09 -24.81
N THR A 153 -19.35 12.05 -24.60
CA THR A 153 -19.39 12.78 -23.35
C THR A 153 -19.59 11.74 -22.25
N LEU A 154 -18.49 11.15 -21.77
CA LEU A 154 -18.44 10.82 -20.36
C LEU A 154 -18.75 12.15 -19.66
N PRO A 155 -19.71 12.18 -18.74
CA PRO A 155 -19.92 13.39 -17.97
C PRO A 155 -18.57 13.76 -17.39
N ILE A 156 -18.08 14.96 -17.71
CA ILE A 156 -17.38 15.73 -16.69
C ILE A 156 -18.44 15.85 -15.60
N THR A 157 -18.48 14.88 -14.70
CA THR A 157 -19.07 15.13 -13.41
C THR A 157 -18.21 16.27 -12.88
N PRO A 158 -18.76 17.49 -12.71
CA PRO A 158 -18.08 18.47 -11.88
C PRO A 158 -17.80 17.73 -10.58
N LEU A 159 -16.53 17.76 -10.13
CA LEU A 159 -16.05 17.17 -8.88
C LEU A 159 -17.21 16.60 -8.08
N ASP A 160 -17.49 15.31 -8.27
CA ASP A 160 -18.60 14.71 -7.54
C ASP A 160 -18.29 14.97 -6.06
N ASN A 161 -19.28 15.49 -5.32
CA ASN A 161 -19.13 15.92 -3.92
C ASN A 161 -18.70 14.76 -2.98
N SER A 162 -18.38 13.60 -3.54
CA SER A 162 -17.73 12.44 -2.95
C SER A 162 -16.21 12.60 -2.76
N PHE A 163 -15.54 13.58 -3.36
CA PHE A 163 -14.16 13.94 -3.00
C PHE A 163 -14.06 14.96 -1.85
N GLN A 164 -15.11 15.77 -1.63
CA GLN A 164 -15.19 16.65 -0.45
C GLN A 164 -15.53 15.89 0.84
N ASN A 165 -16.13 14.70 0.75
CA ASN A 165 -16.45 13.89 1.93
C ASN A 165 -15.34 12.93 2.38
N ILE A 166 -14.17 12.95 1.73
CA ILE A 166 -12.98 12.16 2.13
C ILE A 166 -12.03 12.99 3.01
N ILE A 167 -12.10 14.31 2.91
CA ILE A 167 -11.43 15.23 3.81
C ILE A 167 -12.51 15.79 4.74
N GLY A 168 -12.76 15.11 5.86
CA GLY A 168 -13.50 15.72 6.96
C GLY A 168 -12.84 17.06 7.30
N GLU A 169 -13.65 18.09 7.55
CA GLU A 169 -13.23 19.43 7.93
C GLU A 169 -12.12 19.39 9.00
N THR A 170 -10.86 19.36 8.56
CA THR A 170 -9.73 19.65 9.41
C THR A 170 -9.46 21.13 9.24
N SER A 171 -9.64 21.85 10.34
CA SER A 171 -9.22 23.24 10.50
C SER A 171 -7.69 23.35 10.54
N LEU A 172 -7.02 22.88 9.49
CA LEU A 172 -5.57 22.94 9.31
C LEU A 172 -5.25 23.87 8.15
N ASN A 173 -4.60 24.99 8.49
CA ASN A 173 -4.09 26.02 7.58
C ASN A 173 -2.88 25.52 6.75
N HIS A 174 -2.98 24.36 6.10
CA HIS A 174 -2.18 24.07 4.91
C HIS A 174 -3.06 24.29 3.70
N ARG A 175 -2.94 25.50 3.14
CA ARG A 175 -3.19 25.66 1.72
C ARG A 175 -2.06 24.88 1.03
N PRO A 176 -2.32 23.79 0.29
CA PRO A 176 -1.45 23.47 -0.83
C PRO A 176 -1.25 24.78 -1.61
N LEU A 177 -0.06 25.02 -2.17
CA LEU A 177 0.04 26.08 -3.18
C LEU A 177 -1.13 25.80 -4.14
N ILE A 178 -2.11 26.70 -4.15
CA ILE A 178 -3.19 26.66 -5.10
C ILE A 178 -2.48 27.00 -6.40
N VAL A 179 -1.93 25.97 -7.05
CA VAL A 179 -1.71 26.00 -8.49
C VAL A 179 -3.12 26.18 -9.01
N SER A 180 -3.40 27.40 -9.44
CA SER A 180 -4.74 27.88 -9.73
C SER A 180 -5.55 26.81 -10.46
N SER A 181 -6.75 26.51 -9.95
CA SER A 181 -7.76 25.67 -10.61
C SER A 181 -8.27 26.24 -11.94
N SER A 182 -7.70 27.34 -12.42
CA SER A 182 -7.56 27.60 -13.84
C SER A 182 -6.51 26.65 -14.44
N LEU A 183 -6.89 25.38 -14.57
CA LEU A 183 -6.22 24.43 -15.46
C LEU A 183 -6.33 25.00 -16.87
N ILE A 184 -5.30 25.72 -17.31
CA ILE A 184 -5.15 26.06 -18.71
C ILE A 184 -4.56 24.82 -19.35
N GLU A 185 -5.40 24.00 -19.99
CA GLU A 185 -4.94 23.25 -21.14
C GLU A 185 -4.42 24.29 -22.13
N SER A 186 -3.10 24.47 -22.23
CA SER A 186 -2.56 25.17 -23.38
C SER A 186 -2.74 24.22 -24.57
N HIS A 187 -3.81 24.43 -25.34
CA HIS A 187 -3.99 23.81 -26.67
C HIS A 187 -2.90 24.23 -27.68
N ASP A 188 -1.91 25.00 -27.24
CA ASP A 188 -0.73 25.34 -28.01
C ASP A 188 0.33 24.23 -27.88
N GLU A 189 0.64 23.58 -29.00
CA GLU A 189 1.70 22.57 -29.10
C GLU A 189 3.08 23.12 -28.73
N HIS A 190 3.25 24.45 -28.80
CA HIS A 190 4.53 25.13 -28.57
C HIS A 190 4.69 25.74 -27.19
N ILE A 191 3.69 25.66 -26.30
CA ILE A 191 3.76 26.21 -24.95
C ILE A 191 3.46 25.11 -23.93
N PHE A 192 4.24 25.07 -22.84
CA PHE A 192 4.04 24.13 -21.73
C PHE A 192 4.14 24.85 -20.36
N PRO A 193 3.20 24.62 -19.44
CA PRO A 193 3.19 25.26 -18.12
C PRO A 193 4.17 24.56 -17.16
N ALA A 194 5.46 24.85 -17.27
CA ALA A 194 6.51 24.19 -16.49
C ALA A 194 6.55 24.64 -15.02
N ILE A 195 6.82 23.69 -14.11
CA ILE A 195 6.95 23.92 -12.67
C ILE A 195 8.42 23.76 -12.27
N PHE A 196 9.03 24.83 -11.75
CA PHE A 196 10.44 24.88 -11.35
C PHE A 196 10.55 24.87 -9.82
N ILE A 197 11.12 23.80 -9.27
CA ILE A 197 11.37 23.64 -7.83
C ILE A 197 12.86 23.40 -7.65
N ARG A 198 13.58 24.37 -7.05
CA ARG A 198 15.05 24.32 -6.87
C ARG A 198 15.79 23.89 -8.16
N ALA A 199 15.29 24.34 -9.31
CA ALA A 199 15.67 23.82 -10.61
C ALA A 199 17.18 24.01 -10.89
N PRO A 200 17.83 23.05 -11.57
CA PRO A 200 19.14 23.27 -12.15
C PRO A 200 19.07 24.23 -13.35
N ARG A 201 20.24 24.69 -13.80
CA ARG A 201 20.38 25.57 -14.97
C ARG A 201 21.36 24.97 -15.97
N PHE A 202 20.96 24.89 -17.24
CA PHE A 202 21.89 24.53 -18.31
C PHE A 202 22.84 25.70 -18.63
N GLY A 203 24.10 25.38 -18.87
CA GLY A 203 25.14 26.27 -19.34
C GLY A 203 25.43 26.04 -20.82
N GLN A 204 26.68 25.72 -21.15
CA GLN A 204 27.07 25.39 -22.51
C GLN A 204 26.44 24.06 -22.96
N ILE A 205 25.85 24.07 -24.16
CA ILE A 205 25.24 22.91 -24.81
C ILE A 205 26.19 22.39 -25.90
N GLY A 206 26.41 21.08 -25.96
CA GLY A 206 27.24 20.43 -26.97
C GLY A 206 26.64 20.50 -28.38
N GLU A 207 27.48 20.33 -29.41
CA GLU A 207 27.08 20.52 -30.82
C GLU A 207 26.02 19.50 -31.29
N ASN A 208 25.95 18.32 -30.66
CA ASN A 208 25.02 17.24 -31.01
C ASN A 208 23.72 17.26 -30.18
N VAL A 209 23.57 18.23 -29.28
CA VAL A 209 22.44 18.30 -28.35
C VAL A 209 21.41 19.31 -28.86
N SER A 210 20.16 18.86 -29.01
CA SER A 210 19.05 19.70 -29.46
C SER A 210 18.38 20.39 -28.28
N VAL A 211 18.17 21.71 -28.38
CA VAL A 211 17.37 22.48 -27.41
C VAL A 211 15.89 22.27 -27.71
N ILE A 212 15.16 21.71 -26.73
CA ILE A 212 13.75 21.34 -26.89
C ILE A 212 12.78 22.21 -26.09
N ALA A 213 13.26 22.90 -25.05
CA ALA A 213 12.44 23.81 -24.26
C ALA A 213 13.25 25.02 -23.76
N THR A 214 12.68 26.22 -23.89
CA THR A 214 13.26 27.48 -23.40
C THR A 214 12.28 28.27 -22.53
N ASN A 215 12.80 28.95 -21.50
CA ASN A 215 12.08 29.96 -20.72
C ASN A 215 12.70 31.33 -21.05
N GLY A 216 12.10 32.06 -22.00
CA GLY A 216 12.75 33.22 -22.60
C GLY A 216 14.05 32.81 -23.30
N ASP A 217 15.19 33.40 -22.90
CA ASP A 217 16.52 33.08 -23.43
C ASP A 217 17.18 31.88 -22.71
N GLU A 218 16.57 31.36 -21.63
CA GLU A 218 17.16 30.30 -20.82
C GLU A 218 16.77 28.91 -21.32
N VAL A 219 17.76 28.04 -21.53
CA VAL A 219 17.53 26.64 -21.89
C VAL A 219 17.06 25.86 -20.66
N VAL A 220 15.91 25.21 -20.77
CA VAL A 220 15.27 24.44 -19.68
C VAL A 220 14.96 22.99 -20.06
N GLY A 221 15.16 22.62 -21.33
CA GLY A 221 15.08 21.25 -21.79
C GLY A 221 16.00 20.98 -22.97
N VAL A 222 16.68 19.85 -22.94
CA VAL A 222 17.59 19.38 -24.00
C VAL A 222 17.32 17.91 -24.35
N LEU A 223 17.67 17.53 -25.58
CA LEU A 223 17.55 16.17 -26.11
C LEU A 223 18.81 15.79 -26.89
N GLU A 224 19.46 14.70 -26.51
CA GLU A 224 20.55 14.08 -27.27
C GLU A 224 20.17 12.64 -27.63
N GLY A 225 20.03 12.34 -28.92
CA GLY A 225 19.46 11.07 -29.37
C GLY A 225 18.06 10.83 -28.78
N ASN A 226 17.92 9.78 -27.98
CA ASN A 226 16.68 9.45 -27.26
C ASN A 226 16.75 9.79 -25.75
N LYS A 227 17.68 10.65 -25.34
CA LYS A 227 17.95 10.99 -23.94
C LYS A 227 17.50 12.43 -23.67
N MET A 228 16.35 12.59 -23.02
CA MET A 228 15.74 13.88 -22.71
C MET A 228 16.06 14.32 -21.27
N ALA A 229 16.51 15.56 -21.11
CA ALA A 229 16.81 16.15 -19.81
C ALA A 229 16.08 17.49 -19.64
N LEU A 230 15.26 17.60 -18.60
CA LEU A 230 14.42 18.76 -18.28
C LEU A 230 14.80 19.32 -16.90
N THR A 231 14.92 20.64 -16.77
CA THR A 231 15.22 21.27 -15.46
C THR A 231 13.98 21.46 -14.58
N PHE A 232 12.78 21.29 -15.14
CA PHE A 232 11.50 21.43 -14.48
C PHE A 232 10.80 20.08 -14.23
N HIS A 233 9.67 20.12 -13.54
CA HIS A 233 8.86 18.98 -13.13
C HIS A 233 7.58 18.85 -13.98
N PRO A 234 7.62 18.20 -15.16
CA PRO A 234 6.44 18.00 -16.00
C PRO A 234 5.36 17.13 -15.34
N GLU A 235 5.74 16.26 -14.40
CA GLU A 235 4.87 15.34 -13.66
C GLU A 235 3.92 16.04 -12.70
N LEU A 236 4.20 17.30 -12.36
CA LEU A 236 3.34 18.13 -11.50
C LEU A 236 2.27 18.89 -12.28
N THR A 237 2.16 18.64 -13.59
CA THR A 237 1.19 19.27 -14.50
C THR A 237 0.14 18.24 -14.97
N SER A 238 -1.00 18.72 -15.47
CA SER A 238 -1.98 17.87 -16.17
C SER A 238 -1.63 17.64 -17.65
N ASP A 239 -0.52 18.20 -18.13
CA ASP A 239 -0.06 18.05 -19.50
C ASP A 239 1.01 16.95 -19.58
N TYR A 240 0.62 15.80 -20.10
CA TYR A 240 1.47 14.62 -20.14
C TYR A 240 2.32 14.50 -21.41
N ARG A 241 2.51 15.58 -22.18
CA ARG A 241 3.20 15.51 -23.50
C ARG A 241 4.62 14.92 -23.44
N PHE A 242 5.38 15.20 -22.38
CA PHE A 242 6.72 14.63 -22.17
C PHE A 242 6.67 13.12 -21.82
N HIS A 243 5.69 12.70 -21.03
CA HIS A 243 5.45 11.28 -20.73
C HIS A 243 4.92 10.52 -21.96
N ARG A 244 4.07 11.15 -22.79
CA ARG A 244 3.63 10.61 -24.08
C ARG A 244 4.80 10.42 -25.04
N TRP A 245 5.68 11.42 -25.14
CA TRP A 245 6.91 11.31 -25.95
C TRP A 245 7.74 10.08 -25.56
N LEU A 246 7.91 9.83 -24.27
CA LEU A 246 8.67 8.67 -23.77
C LEU A 246 8.04 7.35 -24.25
N LEU A 247 6.72 7.22 -24.16
CA LEU A 247 5.99 6.01 -24.58
C LEU A 247 5.98 5.83 -26.10
N GLN A 248 5.73 6.91 -26.85
CA GLN A 248 5.75 6.89 -28.32
C GLN A 248 7.13 6.48 -28.83
N LYS A 249 8.20 7.07 -28.29
CA LYS A 249 9.57 6.67 -28.65
C LYS A 249 9.92 5.25 -28.26
N SER A 250 9.30 4.72 -27.20
CA SER A 250 9.47 3.32 -26.84
C SER A 250 8.71 2.36 -27.76
N ASN A 251 7.69 2.85 -28.48
CA ASN A 251 6.83 2.08 -29.37
C ASN A 251 7.27 2.12 -30.85
N ASP A 252 7.96 3.18 -31.27
CA ASP A 252 8.35 3.43 -32.68
C ASP A 252 9.50 2.55 -33.21
N GLY A 253 10.07 1.65 -32.39
CA GLY A 253 10.98 0.57 -32.82
C GLY A 253 12.47 0.81 -32.57
N ASP A 254 13.03 0.00 -31.66
CA ASP A 254 14.40 -0.61 -31.66
C ASP A 254 14.74 -1.26 -30.28
N ALA A 255 13.88 -1.15 -29.26
CA ALA A 255 14.06 -1.87 -28.00
C ALA A 255 13.66 -3.36 -28.14
N PRO A 256 14.44 -4.32 -27.60
CA PRO A 256 14.12 -5.74 -27.68
C PRO A 256 12.87 -6.07 -26.87
N THR A 257 11.71 -6.10 -27.53
CA THR A 257 10.43 -6.44 -26.90
C THR A 257 10.43 -7.88 -26.39
N HIS A 258 10.51 -8.06 -25.07
CA HIS A 258 10.50 -9.37 -24.43
C HIS A 258 9.11 -10.04 -24.51
N ARG A 259 9.07 -11.27 -25.03
CA ARG A 259 7.87 -12.13 -25.00
C ARG A 259 7.59 -12.59 -23.58
N LEU A 260 6.41 -12.25 -23.03
CA LEU A 260 5.91 -12.85 -21.79
C LEU A 260 5.81 -14.36 -21.98
N SER A 261 6.58 -15.10 -21.18
CA SER A 261 6.43 -16.54 -21.08
C SER A 261 5.12 -16.82 -20.32
N LYS A 262 4.52 -17.99 -20.57
CA LYS A 262 3.27 -18.43 -19.92
C LYS A 262 3.42 -18.73 -18.41
N MET A 263 4.46 -18.19 -17.77
CA MET A 263 4.82 -18.35 -16.36
C MET A 263 5.05 -17.02 -15.63
N ASP A 264 4.85 -15.87 -16.28
CA ASP A 264 4.87 -14.58 -15.59
C ASP A 264 3.45 -14.21 -15.14
N GLN A 265 2.91 -15.00 -14.20
CA GLN A 265 1.99 -14.41 -13.24
C GLN A 265 2.75 -13.23 -12.65
N VAL A 266 2.25 -12.01 -12.86
CA VAL A 266 2.61 -10.86 -12.04
C VAL A 266 2.63 -11.38 -10.62
N LEU A 267 3.80 -11.48 -9.98
CA LEU A 267 3.82 -11.60 -8.55
C LEU A 267 3.07 -10.36 -8.09
N PRO A 268 1.86 -10.49 -7.55
CA PRO A 268 1.19 -9.33 -6.99
C PRO A 268 2.20 -8.71 -6.03
N MET A 269 2.31 -7.38 -6.06
CA MET A 269 2.85 -6.69 -4.88
C MET A 269 2.22 -7.37 -3.67
N ALA A 270 3.01 -7.71 -2.66
CA ALA A 270 2.52 -8.51 -1.54
C ALA A 270 1.24 -7.92 -0.88
N SER A 271 0.93 -6.66 -1.19
CA SER A 271 -0.18 -5.81 -0.77
C SER A 271 -1.44 -5.75 -1.67
N SER A 272 -1.54 -6.41 -2.83
CA SER A 272 -2.79 -6.31 -3.63
C SER A 272 -3.90 -7.22 -3.07
N VAL A 273 -4.87 -6.63 -2.37
CA VAL A 273 -6.08 -7.32 -1.93
C VAL A 273 -7.01 -7.54 -3.13
N PHE A 274 -7.36 -8.81 -3.40
CA PHE A 274 -8.38 -9.12 -4.41
C PHE A 274 -9.74 -8.54 -4.01
N PRO A 275 -10.54 -8.06 -4.98
CA PRO A 275 -11.89 -7.58 -4.70
C PRO A 275 -12.75 -8.70 -4.11
N PRO A 276 -13.77 -8.37 -3.29
CA PRO A 276 -14.66 -9.35 -2.69
C PRO A 276 -15.43 -10.13 -3.75
N GLU A 277 -15.55 -11.44 -3.56
CA GLU A 277 -16.37 -12.31 -4.39
C GLU A 277 -17.87 -12.11 -4.10
N ARG A 278 -18.70 -12.43 -5.10
CA ARG A 278 -20.15 -12.40 -4.92
C ARG A 278 -20.57 -13.46 -3.89
N GLY A 279 -21.28 -13.04 -2.85
CA GLY A 279 -21.76 -13.92 -1.78
C GLY A 279 -20.85 -13.95 -0.55
N GLU A 280 -19.78 -13.17 -0.54
CA GLU A 280 -18.96 -13.01 0.67
C GLU A 280 -19.74 -12.35 1.82
N ALA A 281 -19.47 -12.80 3.05
CA ALA A 281 -19.98 -12.19 4.26
C ALA A 281 -19.47 -10.74 4.40
N GLU A 282 -20.32 -9.83 4.89
CA GLU A 282 -19.95 -8.42 5.08
C GLU A 282 -18.75 -8.27 6.04
N GLY A 283 -18.65 -9.15 7.06
CA GLY A 283 -17.46 -9.23 7.90
C GLY A 283 -16.16 -9.47 7.12
N CYS A 284 -16.20 -10.31 6.08
CA CYS A 284 -15.05 -10.58 5.21
C CYS A 284 -14.75 -9.41 4.26
N VAL A 285 -15.78 -8.77 3.72
CA VAL A 285 -15.63 -7.59 2.84
C VAL A 285 -14.96 -6.44 3.59
N GLN A 286 -15.41 -6.14 4.80
CA GLN A 286 -14.81 -5.07 5.61
C GLN A 286 -13.42 -5.43 6.13
N CYS A 287 -13.17 -6.72 6.39
CA CYS A 287 -11.85 -7.24 6.74
C CYS A 287 -10.84 -7.00 5.60
N GLN A 288 -11.20 -7.30 4.35
CA GLN A 288 -10.40 -6.99 3.15
C GLN A 288 -10.06 -5.50 3.02
N LYS A 289 -10.97 -4.61 3.41
CA LYS A 289 -10.75 -3.16 3.42
C LYS A 289 -9.87 -2.67 4.59
N GLY A 290 -9.47 -3.55 5.52
CA GLY A 290 -8.80 -3.16 6.76
C GLY A 290 -9.64 -2.25 7.65
N SER A 291 -10.96 -2.26 7.49
CA SER A 291 -11.87 -1.30 8.12
C SER A 291 -12.48 -1.78 9.43
N LYS A 292 -12.21 -3.03 9.83
CA LYS A 292 -12.71 -3.59 11.08
C LYS A 292 -11.70 -3.45 12.21
N LEU A 293 -12.19 -2.97 13.36
CA LEU A 293 -11.49 -3.10 14.64
C LEU A 293 -11.37 -4.59 15.00
N VAL A 294 -10.20 -5.04 15.43
CA VAL A 294 -10.04 -6.35 16.04
C VAL A 294 -10.13 -6.19 17.55
N LEU A 295 -11.19 -6.69 18.17
CA LEU A 295 -11.45 -6.58 19.59
C LEU A 295 -11.30 -7.93 20.27
N PHE A 296 -10.38 -8.02 21.21
CA PHE A 296 -10.32 -9.14 22.14
C PHE A 296 -11.09 -8.71 23.37
N VAL A 297 -12.23 -9.36 23.63
CA VAL A 297 -12.95 -9.15 24.89
C VAL A 297 -12.30 -9.95 26.02
N THR A 298 -11.65 -11.07 25.72
CA THR A 298 -10.85 -11.87 26.65
C THR A 298 -9.85 -12.73 25.86
N GLY A 299 -8.74 -13.11 26.50
CA GLY A 299 -7.81 -14.12 26.00
C GLY A 299 -8.14 -15.54 26.45
N GLU A 300 -9.11 -15.72 27.35
CA GLU A 300 -9.51 -17.03 27.85
C GLU A 300 -10.24 -17.86 26.80
N CYS A 301 -9.83 -19.12 26.63
CA CYS A 301 -10.45 -20.05 25.70
C CYS A 301 -10.49 -21.45 26.31
N HIS A 302 -11.60 -22.16 26.09
CA HIS A 302 -11.79 -23.50 26.64
C HIS A 302 -10.96 -24.58 25.94
N TRP A 303 -10.68 -24.42 24.64
CA TRP A 303 -10.22 -25.52 23.79
C TRP A 303 -8.70 -25.64 23.63
N LYS A 304 -7.93 -24.59 23.92
CA LYS A 304 -6.45 -24.59 23.85
C LYS A 304 -5.87 -25.31 22.61
N CYS A 305 -6.37 -25.00 21.40
CA CYS A 305 -5.96 -25.70 20.19
C CYS A 305 -4.44 -25.67 19.94
N ASP A 306 -3.94 -26.74 19.34
CA ASP A 306 -2.52 -26.91 19.01
C ASP A 306 -2.05 -25.94 17.91
N TYR A 307 -2.97 -25.48 17.07
CA TYR A 307 -2.75 -24.53 15.97
C TYR A 307 -3.08 -23.08 16.34
N CYS A 308 -3.32 -22.75 17.61
CA CYS A 308 -3.70 -21.39 18.02
C CYS A 308 -2.63 -20.37 17.59
N PRO A 309 -2.95 -19.34 16.78
CA PRO A 309 -1.98 -18.34 16.35
C PRO A 309 -1.73 -17.25 17.40
N LEU A 310 -2.43 -17.29 18.54
CA LEU A 310 -2.25 -16.28 19.58
C LEU A 310 -0.91 -16.43 20.29
N SER A 311 -0.25 -15.29 20.47
CA SER A 311 0.95 -15.16 21.28
C SER A 311 0.69 -15.41 22.77
N GLU A 312 1.70 -15.90 23.49
CA GLU A 312 1.60 -16.23 24.92
C GLU A 312 1.16 -15.06 25.80
N ASN A 313 1.52 -13.83 25.42
CA ASN A 313 1.13 -12.61 26.13
C ASN A 313 -0.34 -12.20 25.95
N ARG A 314 -1.10 -12.90 25.10
CA ARG A 314 -2.54 -12.68 24.90
C ARG A 314 -3.38 -13.93 25.19
N ARG A 315 -2.76 -15.12 25.16
CA ARG A 315 -3.42 -16.40 25.40
C ARG A 315 -3.68 -16.58 26.90
N GLU A 316 -4.90 -16.95 27.26
CA GLU A 316 -5.30 -17.26 28.65
C GLU A 316 -5.14 -16.09 29.64
N ILE A 317 -5.26 -14.86 29.14
CA ILE A 317 -5.19 -13.65 29.95
C ILE A 317 -6.50 -12.88 29.81
N ASP A 318 -7.18 -12.59 30.92
CA ASP A 318 -8.43 -11.82 30.92
C ASP A 318 -8.17 -10.30 30.84
N ILE A 319 -7.63 -9.87 29.69
CA ILE A 319 -7.41 -8.45 29.35
C ILE A 319 -8.06 -8.18 27.98
N MET A 320 -8.68 -7.02 27.83
CA MET A 320 -9.18 -6.60 26.52
C MET A 320 -8.04 -6.04 25.66
N TYR A 321 -8.11 -6.29 24.36
CA TYR A 321 -7.23 -5.63 23.39
C TYR A 321 -8.05 -5.04 22.25
N ALA A 322 -7.85 -3.77 21.95
CA ALA A 322 -8.35 -3.14 20.74
C ALA A 322 -7.16 -3.03 19.76
N ASN A 323 -7.18 -3.83 18.70
CA ASN A 323 -6.02 -4.13 17.86
C ASN A 323 -4.82 -4.62 18.71
N GLU A 324 -3.78 -3.80 18.86
CA GLU A 324 -2.64 -4.04 19.72
C GLU A 324 -2.69 -3.33 21.08
N ARG A 325 -3.57 -2.33 21.24
CA ARG A 325 -3.69 -1.55 22.46
C ARG A 325 -4.37 -2.38 23.56
N PRO A 326 -3.72 -2.64 24.70
CA PRO A 326 -4.41 -3.19 25.87
C PRO A 326 -5.44 -2.18 26.38
N CYS A 327 -6.64 -2.64 26.70
CA CYS A 327 -7.74 -1.83 27.19
C CYS A 327 -8.24 -2.36 28.53
N THR A 328 -8.39 -1.45 29.49
CA THR A 328 -9.01 -1.73 30.79
C THR A 328 -10.48 -1.36 30.82
N GLN A 329 -10.91 -0.47 29.92
CA GLN A 329 -12.26 0.06 29.82
C GLN A 329 -12.72 0.20 28.37
N MET A 330 -14.04 0.18 28.14
CA MET A 330 -14.60 0.22 26.78
C MET A 330 -14.39 1.57 26.08
N SER A 331 -14.21 2.67 26.81
CA SER A 331 -13.89 3.98 26.21
C SER A 331 -12.57 3.95 25.44
N GLU A 332 -11.57 3.19 25.90
CA GLU A 332 -10.28 3.03 25.20
C GLU A 332 -10.45 2.23 23.90
N VAL A 333 -11.38 1.26 23.89
CA VAL A 333 -11.76 0.52 22.68
C VAL A 333 -12.42 1.44 21.66
N VAL A 334 -13.31 2.33 22.12
CA VAL A 334 -13.97 3.32 21.27
C VAL A 334 -12.97 4.34 20.72
N GLU A 335 -12.03 4.81 21.52
CA GLU A 335 -10.93 5.68 21.07
C GLU A 335 -10.13 5.02 19.94
N GLU A 336 -9.75 3.76 20.12
CA GLU A 336 -8.99 3.00 19.12
C GLU A 336 -9.81 2.78 17.83
N ALA A 337 -11.10 2.45 17.96
CA ALA A 337 -12.01 2.33 16.83
C ALA A 337 -12.16 3.65 16.05
N ARG A 338 -12.23 4.79 16.74
CA ARG A 338 -12.23 6.13 16.11
C ARG A 338 -10.91 6.43 15.42
N ALA A 339 -9.78 6.08 16.05
CA ALA A 339 -8.44 6.33 15.50
C ALA A 339 -8.20 5.65 14.15
N MET A 340 -8.89 4.54 13.86
CA MET A 340 -8.79 3.83 12.58
C MET A 340 -10.02 4.00 11.65
N ARG A 341 -10.95 4.90 11.99
CA ARG A 341 -12.28 5.05 11.33
C ARG A 341 -12.93 3.67 11.11
N ALA A 342 -13.05 2.89 12.18
CA ALA A 342 -13.61 1.56 12.07
C ALA A 342 -15.06 1.61 11.55
N THR A 343 -15.38 0.83 10.51
CA THR A 343 -16.76 0.67 10.00
C THR A 343 -17.42 -0.60 10.54
N GLY A 344 -16.67 -1.40 11.28
CA GLY A 344 -17.14 -2.61 11.92
C GLY A 344 -16.15 -3.12 12.96
N THR A 345 -16.53 -4.17 13.68
CA THR A 345 -15.70 -4.82 14.70
C THR A 345 -15.72 -6.33 14.52
N GLY A 346 -14.57 -6.97 14.71
CA GLY A 346 -14.44 -8.41 14.89
C GLY A 346 -14.07 -8.73 16.32
N ILE A 347 -14.99 -9.37 17.04
CA ILE A 347 -14.79 -9.82 18.41
C ILE A 347 -14.16 -11.22 18.37
N THR A 348 -12.89 -11.32 18.73
CA THR A 348 -12.06 -12.53 18.59
C THR A 348 -11.06 -12.64 19.75
N GLY A 349 -9.98 -13.41 19.59
CA GLY A 349 -8.96 -13.66 20.61
C GLY A 349 -9.17 -15.03 21.25
N GLY A 350 -9.52 -15.04 22.54
CA GLY A 350 -10.01 -16.26 23.19
C GLY A 350 -11.39 -16.67 22.65
N ASP A 351 -12.27 -17.14 23.53
CA ASP A 351 -13.67 -17.34 23.16
C ASP A 351 -14.54 -16.22 23.77
N PRO A 352 -15.11 -15.31 22.95
CA PRO A 352 -15.99 -14.24 23.42
C PRO A 352 -17.17 -14.71 24.27
N MET A 353 -17.60 -15.97 24.15
CA MET A 353 -18.66 -16.54 25.00
C MET A 353 -18.22 -16.75 26.44
N MET A 354 -16.91 -16.86 26.72
CA MET A 354 -16.37 -16.93 28.08
C MET A 354 -16.59 -15.61 28.84
N ALA A 355 -16.65 -14.50 28.11
CA ALA A 355 -16.90 -13.16 28.64
C ALA A 355 -18.22 -12.57 28.09
N LEU A 356 -19.30 -13.35 28.09
CA LEU A 356 -20.57 -13.01 27.43
C LEU A 356 -21.10 -11.61 27.76
N GLU A 357 -21.13 -11.21 29.04
CA GLU A 357 -21.64 -9.86 29.40
C GLU A 357 -20.77 -8.75 28.81
N ARG A 358 -19.44 -8.92 28.80
CA ARG A 358 -18.49 -7.98 28.19
C ARG A 358 -18.68 -7.93 26.66
N THR A 359 -18.96 -9.07 26.03
CA THR A 359 -19.31 -9.15 24.60
C THR A 359 -20.60 -8.40 24.29
N LEU A 360 -21.66 -8.59 25.09
CA LEU A 360 -22.92 -7.88 24.92
C LEU A 360 -22.75 -6.37 25.10
N ASP A 361 -21.98 -5.94 26.11
CA ASP A 361 -21.70 -4.53 26.36
C ASP A 361 -20.86 -3.91 25.24
N ALA A 362 -19.86 -4.63 24.72
CA ALA A 362 -19.10 -4.22 23.55
C ALA A 362 -20.01 -3.98 22.34
N CYS A 363 -20.92 -4.91 22.03
CA CYS A 363 -21.87 -4.74 20.94
C CYS A 363 -22.73 -3.48 21.11
N ARG A 364 -23.35 -3.30 22.28
CA ARG A 364 -24.23 -2.16 22.57
C ARG A 364 -23.48 -0.83 22.47
N ILE A 365 -22.29 -0.74 23.08
CA ILE A 365 -21.50 0.48 23.11
C ILE A 365 -21.03 0.83 21.69
N LEU A 366 -20.51 -0.14 20.94
CA LEU A 366 -20.05 0.10 19.57
C LEU A 366 -21.20 0.52 18.64
N LYS A 367 -22.37 -0.12 18.71
CA LYS A 367 -23.55 0.30 17.93
C LYS A 367 -24.07 1.68 18.36
N SER A 368 -24.01 2.01 19.65
CA SER A 368 -24.40 3.33 20.16
C SER A 368 -23.46 4.44 19.68
N GLU A 369 -22.16 4.16 19.60
CA GLU A 369 -21.13 5.14 19.24
C GLU A 369 -20.97 5.34 17.73
N PHE A 370 -21.06 4.26 16.95
CA PHE A 370 -20.79 4.27 15.50
C PHE A 370 -22.05 4.10 14.65
N GLY A 371 -23.21 3.85 15.26
CA GLY A 371 -24.49 3.70 14.61
C GLY A 371 -24.85 2.24 14.27
N PRO A 372 -26.10 2.01 13.81
CA PRO A 372 -26.62 0.68 13.54
C PRO A 372 -25.88 -0.05 12.41
N ASP A 373 -25.30 0.70 11.46
CA ASP A 373 -24.57 0.15 10.30
C ASP A 373 -23.16 -0.36 10.65
N HIS A 374 -22.67 -0.09 11.86
CA HIS A 374 -21.35 -0.56 12.31
C HIS A 374 -21.36 -2.08 12.45
N HIS A 375 -20.77 -2.80 11.50
CA HIS A 375 -20.93 -4.26 11.42
C HIS A 375 -20.09 -5.01 12.46
N ILE A 376 -20.73 -5.75 13.36
CA ILE A 376 -20.09 -6.54 14.41
C ILE A 376 -20.21 -8.01 14.08
N HIS A 377 -19.06 -8.69 14.01
CA HIS A 377 -19.02 -10.15 13.96
C HIS A 377 -18.26 -10.69 15.17
N MET A 378 -18.62 -11.89 15.62
CA MET A 378 -17.91 -12.57 16.68
C MET A 378 -17.53 -14.00 16.31
N TYR A 379 -16.46 -14.47 16.93
CA TYR A 379 -16.04 -15.86 16.88
C TYR A 379 -16.54 -16.62 18.09
N THR A 380 -16.77 -17.91 17.97
CA THR A 380 -16.90 -18.80 19.14
C THR A 380 -16.57 -20.24 18.78
N SER A 381 -15.94 -20.94 19.72
CA SER A 381 -15.68 -22.38 19.70
C SER A 381 -16.64 -23.16 20.59
N LEU A 382 -17.55 -22.47 21.29
CA LEU A 382 -18.42 -23.06 22.29
C LEU A 382 -19.85 -23.24 21.77
N PRO A 383 -20.42 -24.45 21.82
CA PRO A 383 -21.87 -24.59 21.77
C PRO A 383 -22.44 -23.98 23.06
N PHE A 384 -23.41 -23.08 22.94
CA PHE A 384 -23.95 -22.32 24.06
C PHE A 384 -25.47 -22.44 24.15
N ASP A 385 -26.03 -21.99 25.27
CA ASP A 385 -27.48 -22.01 25.50
C ASP A 385 -28.20 -21.20 24.41
N PRO A 386 -29.13 -21.80 23.64
CA PRO A 386 -29.88 -21.13 22.56
C PRO A 386 -30.49 -19.77 22.94
N ARG A 387 -30.85 -19.55 24.21
CA ARG A 387 -31.40 -18.28 24.70
C ARG A 387 -30.42 -17.11 24.58
N HIS A 388 -29.11 -17.38 24.52
CA HIS A 388 -28.10 -16.36 24.34
C HIS A 388 -28.04 -15.82 22.89
N ALA A 389 -28.55 -16.57 21.91
CA ALA A 389 -28.61 -16.11 20.53
C ALA A 389 -29.43 -14.81 20.39
N SER A 390 -30.63 -14.78 20.99
CA SER A 390 -31.48 -13.58 21.01
C SER A 390 -30.81 -12.43 21.76
N ARG A 391 -30.13 -12.70 22.88
CA ARG A 391 -29.40 -11.65 23.63
C ARG A 391 -28.30 -11.00 22.80
N LEU A 392 -27.55 -11.79 22.04
CA LEU A 392 -26.49 -11.31 21.15
C LEU A 392 -27.07 -10.46 20.01
N ALA A 393 -28.13 -10.93 19.36
CA ALA A 393 -28.83 -10.17 18.32
C ALA A 393 -29.40 -8.85 18.84
N GLU A 394 -30.07 -8.87 20.00
CA GLU A 394 -30.61 -7.67 20.67
C GLU A 394 -29.52 -6.68 21.09
N ALA A 395 -28.32 -7.16 21.43
CA ALA A 395 -27.17 -6.32 21.72
C ALA A 395 -26.56 -5.67 20.45
N GLY A 396 -26.96 -6.13 19.27
CA GLY A 396 -26.50 -5.62 17.97
C GLY A 396 -25.37 -6.41 17.33
N LEU A 397 -25.23 -7.70 17.64
CA LEU A 397 -24.38 -8.59 16.85
C LEU A 397 -25.03 -8.83 15.49
N ASP A 398 -24.26 -8.74 14.40
CA ASP A 398 -24.77 -8.97 13.04
C ASP A 398 -24.41 -10.38 12.51
N GLU A 399 -23.21 -10.86 12.85
CA GLU A 399 -22.62 -12.08 12.29
C GLU A 399 -21.92 -12.93 13.38
N ILE A 400 -22.07 -14.26 13.32
CA ILE A 400 -21.39 -15.19 14.22
C ILE A 400 -20.68 -16.28 13.43
N ARG A 401 -19.43 -16.55 13.82
CA ARG A 401 -18.56 -17.56 13.20
C ARG A 401 -18.23 -18.66 14.19
N PHE A 402 -18.70 -19.86 13.89
CA PHE A 402 -18.43 -21.04 14.69
C PHE A 402 -17.12 -21.70 14.27
N HIS A 403 -16.23 -21.91 15.23
CA HIS A 403 -15.04 -22.74 15.09
C HIS A 403 -15.38 -24.15 15.57
N LEU A 404 -15.50 -25.09 14.64
CA LEU A 404 -15.93 -26.46 14.95
C LEU A 404 -14.79 -27.29 15.56
N LEU A 405 -14.93 -27.62 16.83
CA LEU A 405 -14.00 -28.50 17.54
C LEU A 405 -13.98 -29.90 16.91
N ASP A 406 -12.78 -30.40 16.61
CA ASP A 406 -12.54 -31.66 15.90
C ASP A 406 -13.31 -31.81 14.58
N LEU A 407 -13.70 -30.70 13.94
CA LEU A 407 -14.52 -30.69 12.73
C LEU A 407 -15.89 -31.37 12.92
N LYS A 408 -16.41 -31.43 14.16
CA LYS A 408 -17.68 -32.07 14.50
C LYS A 408 -18.79 -31.05 14.69
N MET A 409 -19.89 -31.23 13.95
CA MET A 409 -20.99 -30.26 13.91
C MET A 409 -22.11 -30.55 14.90
N GLU A 410 -22.28 -31.79 15.37
CA GLU A 410 -23.53 -32.26 16.00
C GLU A 410 -23.93 -31.43 17.24
N LYS A 411 -22.94 -30.97 18.00
CA LYS A 411 -23.15 -30.16 19.21
C LYS A 411 -23.52 -28.70 18.90
N TYR A 412 -23.26 -28.22 17.69
CA TYR A 412 -23.46 -26.83 17.29
C TYR A 412 -24.79 -26.58 16.60
N ILE A 413 -25.40 -27.61 15.99
CA ILE A 413 -26.61 -27.48 15.17
C ILE A 413 -27.71 -26.68 15.88
N GLY A 414 -28.04 -27.03 17.13
CA GLY A 414 -29.08 -26.33 17.89
C GLY A 414 -28.73 -24.86 18.18
N THR A 415 -27.45 -24.56 18.40
CA THR A 415 -26.97 -23.19 18.63
C THR A 415 -27.01 -22.37 17.35
N MET A 416 -26.57 -22.96 16.23
CA MET A 416 -26.60 -22.33 14.91
C MET A 416 -28.04 -22.05 14.46
N GLN A 417 -28.96 -23.00 14.67
CA GLN A 417 -30.39 -22.80 14.40
C GLN A 417 -30.95 -21.61 15.18
N ALA A 418 -30.67 -21.54 16.49
CA ALA A 418 -31.12 -20.44 17.32
C ALA A 418 -30.53 -19.08 16.89
N CYS A 419 -29.27 -19.05 16.43
CA CYS A 419 -28.65 -17.84 15.89
C CYS A 419 -29.34 -17.38 14.59
N THR A 420 -29.60 -18.29 13.67
CA THR A 420 -30.32 -18.00 12.43
C THR A 420 -31.75 -17.53 12.71
N GLU A 421 -32.46 -18.17 13.65
CA GLU A 421 -33.81 -17.76 14.08
C GLU A 421 -33.83 -16.39 14.77
N ALA A 422 -32.75 -16.03 15.48
CA ALA A 422 -32.56 -14.71 16.08
C ALA A 422 -32.18 -13.62 15.04
N GLY A 423 -31.96 -14.00 13.77
CA GLY A 423 -31.63 -13.07 12.69
C GLY A 423 -30.14 -12.79 12.50
N LEU A 424 -29.26 -13.57 13.13
CA LEU A 424 -27.81 -13.45 12.94
C LEU A 424 -27.37 -14.10 11.62
N PHE A 425 -26.35 -13.52 10.98
CA PHE A 425 -25.67 -14.16 9.86
C PHE A 425 -24.68 -15.21 10.40
N VAL A 426 -24.94 -16.48 10.13
CA VAL A 426 -24.23 -17.62 10.71
C VAL A 426 -23.26 -18.21 9.70
N GLY A 427 -22.00 -18.33 10.10
CA GLY A 427 -20.97 -19.02 9.33
C GLY A 427 -20.12 -19.95 10.18
N VAL A 428 -19.32 -20.74 9.49
CA VAL A 428 -18.26 -21.56 10.10
C VAL A 428 -16.91 -20.99 9.68
N GLU A 429 -15.96 -20.90 10.59
CA GLU A 429 -14.58 -20.53 10.28
C GLU A 429 -13.62 -21.55 10.89
N ILE A 430 -12.79 -22.17 10.05
CA ILE A 430 -11.87 -23.25 10.44
C ILE A 430 -10.55 -23.16 9.67
N PRO A 431 -9.44 -23.64 10.25
CA PRO A 431 -8.19 -23.79 9.52
C PRO A 431 -8.26 -24.93 8.50
N ALA A 432 -7.58 -24.77 7.38
CA ALA A 432 -7.33 -25.84 6.41
C ALA A 432 -6.13 -26.67 6.86
N GLU A 433 -6.36 -27.60 7.78
CA GLU A 433 -5.32 -28.52 8.29
C GLU A 433 -5.01 -29.61 7.23
N PRO A 434 -3.77 -29.68 6.67
CA PRO A 434 -3.47 -30.59 5.56
C PRO A 434 -3.65 -32.09 5.87
N ASP A 435 -3.44 -32.48 7.12
CA ASP A 435 -3.59 -33.87 7.59
C ASP A 435 -5.04 -34.27 7.84
N LYS A 436 -5.99 -33.32 7.78
CA LYS A 436 -7.44 -33.54 7.94
C LYS A 436 -8.20 -33.39 6.63
N GLU A 437 -7.53 -33.65 5.50
CA GLU A 437 -8.12 -33.53 4.16
C GLU A 437 -9.44 -34.31 4.05
N VAL A 438 -9.44 -35.58 4.45
CA VAL A 438 -10.61 -36.47 4.36
C VAL A 438 -11.77 -35.94 5.21
N GLU A 439 -11.48 -35.52 6.43
CA GLU A 439 -12.44 -34.97 7.38
C GLU A 439 -13.01 -33.63 6.89
N LEU A 440 -12.20 -32.76 6.28
CA LEU A 440 -12.66 -31.49 5.73
C LEU A 440 -13.58 -31.69 4.52
N PHE A 441 -13.28 -32.65 3.64
CA PHE A 441 -14.19 -33.00 2.54
C PHE A 441 -15.50 -33.62 3.04
N ALA A 442 -15.47 -34.43 4.10
CA ALA A 442 -16.68 -34.94 4.72
C ALA A 442 -17.50 -33.80 5.38
N LEU A 443 -16.83 -32.89 6.09
CA LEU A 443 -17.47 -31.78 6.78
C LEU A 443 -18.23 -30.86 5.82
N ILE A 444 -17.67 -30.50 4.66
CA ILE A 444 -18.39 -29.62 3.71
C ILE A 444 -19.68 -30.26 3.19
N GLU A 445 -19.74 -31.59 3.09
CA GLU A 445 -20.97 -32.31 2.73
C GLU A 445 -21.98 -32.29 3.87
N GLU A 446 -21.53 -32.47 5.12
CA GLU A 446 -22.40 -32.38 6.30
C GLU A 446 -22.99 -30.97 6.47
N LEU A 447 -22.16 -29.93 6.25
CA LEU A 447 -22.55 -28.53 6.35
C LEU A 447 -23.66 -28.12 5.37
N ARG A 448 -23.91 -28.89 4.30
CA ARG A 448 -25.05 -28.70 3.39
C ARG A 448 -26.40 -28.73 4.11
N SER A 449 -26.48 -29.48 5.21
CA SER A 449 -27.68 -29.59 6.05
C SER A 449 -27.75 -28.57 7.19
N ALA A 450 -26.68 -27.79 7.38
CA ALA A 450 -26.56 -26.83 8.46
C ALA A 450 -27.20 -25.48 8.09
N PRO A 451 -27.71 -24.70 9.07
CA PRO A 451 -28.32 -23.40 8.82
C PRO A 451 -27.27 -22.29 8.65
N ILE A 452 -26.21 -22.53 7.89
CA ILE A 452 -25.11 -21.59 7.65
C ILE A 452 -25.26 -20.89 6.30
N GLN A 453 -24.69 -19.69 6.17
CA GLN A 453 -24.66 -18.95 4.91
C GLN A 453 -23.27 -18.94 4.27
N PHE A 454 -22.21 -19.15 5.05
CA PHE A 454 -20.84 -19.17 4.55
C PHE A 454 -19.90 -20.06 5.38
N LEU A 455 -18.82 -20.48 4.74
CA LEU A 455 -17.68 -21.19 5.32
C LEU A 455 -16.40 -20.41 4.99
N ASN A 456 -15.66 -20.00 6.01
CA ASN A 456 -14.33 -19.43 5.89
C ASN A 456 -13.27 -20.49 6.19
N LEU A 457 -12.45 -20.80 5.19
CA LEU A 457 -11.23 -21.57 5.36
C LEU A 457 -10.06 -20.61 5.52
N ASN A 458 -9.33 -20.76 6.62
CA ASN A 458 -8.08 -20.05 6.85
C ASN A 458 -6.90 -20.95 6.50
N GLU A 459 -5.93 -20.43 5.77
CA GLU A 459 -4.63 -21.09 5.65
C GLU A 459 -4.03 -21.29 7.05
N LEU A 460 -3.48 -22.48 7.28
CA LEU A 460 -2.87 -22.82 8.56
C LEU A 460 -1.55 -22.07 8.71
N GLU A 461 -1.48 -21.17 9.69
CA GLU A 461 -0.31 -20.33 9.96
C GLU A 461 0.59 -20.97 11.03
N ILE A 462 1.90 -20.99 10.76
CA ILE A 462 2.96 -21.34 11.70
C ILE A 462 3.48 -20.04 12.31
N THR A 463 3.20 -19.85 13.59
CA THR A 463 3.61 -18.70 14.40
C THR A 463 4.51 -19.16 15.53
N THR A 464 5.21 -18.23 16.18
CA THR A 464 6.04 -18.57 17.35
C THR A 464 5.25 -19.27 18.46
N GLY A 465 3.95 -18.97 18.60
CA GLY A 465 3.08 -19.57 19.62
C GLY A 465 2.61 -21.00 19.33
N ASN A 466 2.77 -21.50 18.09
CA ASN A 466 2.34 -22.85 17.73
C ASN A 466 3.43 -23.69 17.03
N GLN A 467 4.62 -23.13 16.80
CA GLN A 467 5.70 -23.77 16.04
C GLN A 467 6.05 -25.17 16.56
N GLU A 468 6.26 -25.33 17.87
CA GLU A 468 6.60 -26.64 18.46
C GLU A 468 5.53 -27.70 18.15
N ASN A 469 4.25 -27.34 18.26
CA ASN A 469 3.13 -28.24 17.94
C ASN A 469 3.06 -28.56 16.45
N MET A 470 3.36 -27.59 15.58
CA MET A 470 3.38 -27.79 14.13
C MET A 470 4.55 -28.69 13.70
N GLU A 471 5.71 -28.57 14.35
CA GLU A 471 6.86 -29.46 14.15
C GLU A 471 6.53 -30.90 14.59
N ILE A 472 5.86 -31.09 15.73
CA ILE A 472 5.40 -32.41 16.18
C ILE A 472 4.44 -33.07 15.17
N ARG A 473 3.59 -32.27 14.51
CA ARG A 473 2.68 -32.73 13.45
C ARG A 473 3.37 -32.92 12.09
N GLY A 474 4.66 -32.59 11.99
CA GLY A 474 5.47 -32.80 10.78
C GLY A 474 5.23 -31.77 9.67
N TYR A 475 4.65 -30.61 9.98
CA TYR A 475 4.49 -29.54 8.99
C TYR A 475 5.79 -28.78 8.77
N ASN A 476 6.06 -28.46 7.51
CA ASN A 476 7.11 -27.53 7.12
C ASN A 476 6.49 -26.20 6.68
N LEU A 477 7.22 -25.10 6.86
CA LEU A 477 6.89 -23.83 6.21
C LEU A 477 6.76 -24.05 4.71
N SER A 478 5.77 -23.40 4.09
CA SER A 478 5.65 -23.36 2.63
C SER A 478 6.97 -22.87 2.00
N MET A 479 7.29 -23.32 0.79
CA MET A 479 8.52 -22.89 0.08
C MET A 479 8.53 -21.40 -0.30
N GLU A 480 7.45 -20.66 -0.01
CA GLU A 480 7.32 -19.22 -0.23
C GLU A 480 7.58 -18.43 1.07
N ILE A 481 7.78 -17.12 0.96
CA ILE A 481 8.10 -16.16 2.06
C ILE A 481 6.91 -15.97 3.04
N THR A 482 6.07 -16.99 3.25
CA THR A 482 4.84 -16.89 4.05
C THR A 482 4.90 -17.81 5.28
N ALA A 483 4.17 -17.43 6.33
CA ALA A 483 3.98 -18.25 7.52
C ALA A 483 3.04 -19.47 7.30
N GLY A 484 2.60 -19.76 6.07
CA GLY A 484 1.67 -20.85 5.78
C GLY A 484 2.30 -22.25 5.89
N ALA A 485 1.55 -23.22 6.41
CA ALA A 485 1.93 -24.63 6.42
C ALA A 485 1.80 -25.25 5.02
N ALA A 486 2.83 -25.99 4.58
CA ALA A 486 2.84 -26.65 3.28
C ALA A 486 1.61 -27.56 3.08
N GLY A 487 0.92 -27.45 1.93
CA GLY A 487 -0.28 -28.22 1.60
C GLY A 487 -1.60 -27.58 2.04
N SER A 488 -1.57 -26.58 2.93
CA SER A 488 -2.79 -25.94 3.47
C SER A 488 -3.53 -25.14 2.40
N ALA A 489 -2.80 -24.32 1.63
CA ALA A 489 -3.37 -23.53 0.56
C ALA A 489 -3.94 -24.41 -0.57
N GLU A 490 -3.22 -25.47 -0.96
CA GLU A 490 -3.66 -26.40 -2.00
C GLU A 490 -4.97 -27.08 -1.61
N LEU A 491 -5.08 -27.54 -0.36
CA LEU A 491 -6.29 -28.16 0.19
C LEU A 491 -7.46 -27.17 0.21
N ALA A 492 -7.25 -25.95 0.72
CA ALA A 492 -8.30 -24.94 0.77
C ALA A 492 -8.79 -24.53 -0.64
N ILE A 493 -7.88 -24.42 -1.60
CA ILE A 493 -8.21 -24.17 -3.01
C ILE A 493 -9.01 -25.33 -3.60
N ALA A 494 -8.67 -26.57 -3.27
CA ALA A 494 -9.40 -27.75 -3.74
C ALA A 494 -10.84 -27.78 -3.21
N LEU A 495 -11.04 -27.55 -1.91
CA LEU A 495 -12.36 -27.43 -1.28
C LEU A 495 -13.19 -26.29 -1.89
N LYS A 496 -12.57 -25.11 -2.07
CA LYS A 496 -13.23 -23.95 -2.70
C LYS A 496 -13.66 -24.24 -4.14
N LYS A 497 -12.81 -24.92 -4.92
CA LYS A 497 -13.13 -25.31 -6.31
C LYS A 497 -14.33 -26.26 -6.36
N ARG A 498 -14.39 -27.25 -5.47
CA ARG A 498 -15.54 -28.17 -5.35
C ARG A 498 -16.85 -27.42 -5.12
N VAL A 499 -16.89 -26.52 -4.12
CA VAL A 499 -18.09 -25.72 -3.82
C VAL A 499 -18.48 -24.82 -4.99
N ASN A 500 -17.51 -24.15 -5.62
CA ASN A 500 -17.77 -23.26 -6.76
C ASN A 500 -18.22 -24.02 -8.02
N ASN A 501 -17.66 -25.19 -8.30
CA ASN A 501 -18.05 -26.02 -9.43
C ASN A 501 -19.46 -26.57 -9.23
N ALA A 502 -19.79 -27.04 -8.02
CA ALA A 502 -21.14 -27.50 -7.67
C ALA A 502 -22.19 -26.39 -7.85
N LEU A 503 -21.87 -25.15 -7.47
CA LEU A 503 -22.75 -23.99 -7.71
C LEU A 503 -22.99 -23.72 -9.21
N ARG A 504 -22.00 -24.01 -10.06
CA ARG A 504 -22.06 -23.79 -11.52
C ARG A 504 -22.53 -25.02 -12.30
N GLY A 505 -22.79 -26.15 -11.63
CA GLY A 505 -23.09 -27.42 -12.28
C GLY A 505 -21.94 -28.00 -13.11
N LEU A 506 -20.70 -27.66 -12.77
CA LEU A 506 -19.50 -28.15 -13.43
C LEU A 506 -18.95 -29.41 -12.73
N PRO A 507 -18.25 -30.31 -13.45
CA PRO A 507 -17.59 -31.46 -12.84
C PRO A 507 -16.56 -31.05 -11.78
N ASP A 508 -16.49 -31.82 -10.71
CA ASP A 508 -15.46 -31.70 -9.68
C ASP A 508 -14.07 -32.02 -10.24
N ASN A 509 -13.05 -31.31 -9.75
CA ASN A 509 -11.67 -31.51 -10.22
C ASN A 509 -10.97 -32.73 -9.61
N ILE A 510 -11.57 -33.41 -8.62
CA ILE A 510 -10.99 -34.56 -7.92
C ILE A 510 -11.69 -35.85 -8.35
N ASP A 511 -13.02 -35.90 -8.25
CA ASP A 511 -13.81 -37.10 -8.53
C ASP A 511 -14.57 -37.06 -9.87
N ASN A 512 -14.52 -35.92 -10.59
CA ASN A 512 -15.20 -35.70 -11.87
C ASN A 512 -16.74 -35.84 -11.79
N ALA A 513 -17.32 -35.88 -10.59
CA ALA A 513 -18.76 -35.92 -10.39
C ALA A 513 -19.37 -34.51 -10.45
N ILE A 514 -20.65 -34.42 -10.80
CA ILE A 514 -21.40 -33.16 -10.73
C ILE A 514 -22.16 -33.16 -9.41
N HIS A 515 -21.68 -32.35 -8.47
CA HIS A 515 -22.29 -32.20 -7.15
C HIS A 515 -23.44 -31.18 -7.19
N LEU A 516 -24.46 -31.38 -6.35
CA LEU A 516 -25.50 -30.38 -6.13
C LEU A 516 -24.90 -29.13 -5.44
N PRO A 517 -25.49 -27.93 -5.61
CA PRO A 517 -25.06 -26.74 -4.88
C PRO A 517 -25.08 -26.95 -3.35
N PHE A 518 -24.01 -26.51 -2.67
CA PHE A 518 -23.85 -26.69 -1.22
C PHE A 518 -24.72 -25.76 -0.36
N GLY A 519 -25.22 -24.65 -0.93
CA GLY A 519 -26.10 -23.72 -0.22
C GLY A 519 -25.40 -22.63 0.59
N PHE A 520 -24.07 -22.63 0.65
CA PHE A 520 -23.27 -21.61 1.31
C PHE A 520 -22.10 -21.14 0.43
N HIS A 521 -21.59 -19.93 0.68
CA HIS A 521 -20.38 -19.42 0.05
C HIS A 521 -19.13 -19.92 0.79
N LEU A 522 -18.12 -20.43 0.08
CA LEU A 522 -16.84 -20.83 0.66
C LEU A 522 -15.75 -19.82 0.31
N LYS A 523 -15.26 -19.13 1.33
CA LYS A 523 -14.15 -18.18 1.25
C LYS A 523 -12.85 -18.83 1.73
N PHE A 524 -11.75 -18.56 1.05
CA PHE A 524 -10.41 -18.92 1.46
C PHE A 524 -9.59 -17.67 1.77
N CYS A 525 -9.00 -17.60 2.96
CA CYS A 525 -8.13 -16.53 3.42
C CYS A 525 -6.69 -17.05 3.55
N THR A 526 -5.77 -16.51 2.74
CA THR A 526 -4.35 -16.86 2.81
C THR A 526 -3.63 -16.18 3.97
N ALA A 527 -2.54 -16.78 4.46
CA ALA A 527 -1.67 -16.18 5.46
C ALA A 527 -1.09 -14.85 4.96
N LYS A 528 -0.62 -14.82 3.70
CA LYS A 528 -0.15 -13.60 3.03
C LYS A 528 -1.20 -12.49 3.01
N PHE A 529 -2.47 -12.83 2.82
CA PHE A 529 -3.57 -11.86 2.83
C PHE A 529 -3.79 -11.24 4.21
N LYS A 530 -3.71 -12.04 5.28
CA LYS A 530 -3.87 -11.56 6.66
C LYS A 530 -2.73 -10.64 7.10
N ASP A 531 -1.49 -11.02 6.79
CA ASP A 531 -0.31 -10.25 7.17
C ASP A 531 -0.10 -8.99 6.33
N ALA A 532 -0.15 -9.10 5.00
CA ALA A 532 0.20 -7.98 4.11
C ALA A 532 -1.02 -7.17 3.65
N GLY A 533 -2.22 -7.73 3.61
CA GLY A 533 -3.43 -7.04 3.16
C GLY A 533 -4.18 -6.38 4.31
N GLN A 534 -4.61 -7.19 5.28
CA GLN A 534 -5.48 -6.73 6.38
C GLN A 534 -4.75 -5.83 7.38
N LEU A 535 -3.55 -6.20 7.83
CA LEU A 535 -2.78 -5.39 8.78
C LEU A 535 -2.35 -4.05 8.16
N ARG A 536 -1.80 -4.08 6.96
CA ARG A 536 -1.34 -2.87 6.26
C ARG A 536 -2.47 -1.92 5.90
N SER A 537 -3.63 -2.43 5.48
CA SER A 537 -4.80 -1.60 5.26
C SER A 537 -5.28 -0.92 6.55
N ARG A 538 -5.19 -1.60 7.71
CA ARG A 538 -5.46 -0.99 9.01
C ARG A 538 -4.45 0.10 9.35
N PHE A 539 -3.16 -0.16 9.10
CA PHE A 539 -2.09 0.82 9.30
C PHE A 539 -2.30 2.09 8.47
N ARG A 540 -2.57 1.94 7.17
CA ARG A 540 -2.90 3.06 6.28
C ARG A 540 -4.04 3.91 6.82
N ARG A 541 -5.17 3.28 7.14
CA ARG A 541 -6.37 3.99 7.65
C ARG A 541 -6.12 4.72 8.95
N ARG A 542 -5.31 4.13 9.84
CA ARG A 542 -4.92 4.76 11.09
C ARG A 542 -3.95 5.91 10.85
N ALA A 543 -2.95 5.72 9.98
CA ALA A 543 -2.02 6.77 9.57
C ALA A 543 -2.75 7.99 9.00
N GLU A 544 -3.68 7.79 8.06
CA GLU A 544 -4.51 8.85 7.46
C GLU A 544 -5.29 9.69 8.49
N MET A 545 -5.49 9.17 9.70
CA MET A 545 -6.22 9.83 10.78
C MET A 545 -5.35 10.42 11.88
N SER A 546 -4.33 9.68 12.31
CA SER A 546 -3.52 10.05 13.47
C SER A 546 -2.16 10.63 13.10
N MET A 547 -1.83 10.71 11.81
CA MET A 547 -0.56 11.27 11.39
C MET A 547 -0.43 12.73 11.83
N ARG A 548 0.75 13.07 12.34
CA ARG A 548 1.10 14.45 12.66
C ARG A 548 1.41 15.21 11.38
N PRO A 549 1.29 16.55 11.35
CA PRO A 549 1.45 17.34 10.13
C PRO A 549 2.79 17.15 9.39
N TYR A 550 3.84 16.79 10.13
CA TYR A 550 5.20 16.61 9.64
C TYR A 550 5.54 15.16 9.25
N GLU A 551 4.65 14.21 9.52
CA GLU A 551 4.88 12.79 9.24
C GLU A 551 4.54 12.47 7.78
N VAL A 552 5.31 11.56 7.18
CA VAL A 552 5.10 11.09 5.81
C VAL A 552 4.67 9.63 5.84
N LEU A 553 3.53 9.31 5.22
CA LEU A 553 3.09 7.93 5.04
C LEU A 553 3.93 7.26 3.94
N THR A 554 4.59 6.15 4.26
CA THR A 554 5.41 5.40 3.32
C THR A 554 4.58 4.44 2.47
N GLU A 555 5.22 3.88 1.44
CA GLU A 555 4.63 2.80 0.64
C GLU A 555 4.41 1.51 1.43
N ASP A 556 5.04 1.34 2.60
CA ASP A 556 4.86 0.19 3.49
C ASP A 556 3.80 0.43 4.58
N ASP A 557 3.02 1.51 4.43
CA ASP A 557 1.98 1.94 5.36
C ASP A 557 2.53 2.25 6.76
N THR A 558 3.77 2.74 6.83
CA THR A 558 4.46 3.22 8.04
C THR A 558 4.56 4.75 8.02
N LEU A 559 4.92 5.36 9.15
CA LEU A 559 5.10 6.80 9.29
C LEU A 559 6.58 7.14 9.37
N TRP A 560 7.02 8.11 8.57
CA TRP A 560 8.42 8.52 8.44
C TRP A 560 8.60 10.00 8.78
N PHE A 561 9.57 10.33 9.62
CA PHE A 561 9.84 11.69 10.09
C PHE A 561 11.29 11.87 10.54
N GLY A 562 11.71 13.11 10.78
CA GLY A 562 13.02 13.45 11.32
C GLY A 562 13.02 13.44 12.85
N ALA A 563 14.16 13.09 13.45
CA ALA A 563 14.33 12.97 14.90
C ALA A 563 15.67 13.56 15.35
N LEU A 564 15.62 14.63 16.14
CA LEU A 564 16.76 15.26 16.78
C LEU A 564 16.83 14.82 18.25
N TYR A 565 17.92 14.15 18.64
CA TYR A 565 18.08 13.63 19.99
C TYR A 565 18.65 14.70 20.92
N CYS A 566 17.94 14.98 22.01
CA CYS A 566 18.36 15.97 23.00
C CYS A 566 17.93 15.54 24.42
N PRO A 567 18.66 15.96 25.46
CA PRO A 567 18.22 15.79 26.84
C PRO A 567 16.89 16.51 27.13
N PRO A 568 16.08 16.02 28.09
CA PRO A 568 14.80 16.64 28.45
C PRO A 568 14.90 18.11 28.84
N GLU A 569 16.00 18.50 29.48
CA GLU A 569 16.26 19.88 29.91
C GLU A 569 16.39 20.88 28.76
N HIS A 570 16.77 20.42 27.56
CA HIS A 570 16.97 21.27 26.39
C HIS A 570 15.78 21.23 25.42
N ALA A 571 14.89 20.25 25.54
CA ALA A 571 13.84 20.00 24.56
C ALA A 571 12.95 21.21 24.24
N GLN A 572 12.54 21.99 25.24
CA GLN A 572 11.67 23.15 25.03
C GLN A 572 12.39 24.33 24.40
N ASP A 573 13.65 24.54 24.80
CA ASP A 573 14.49 25.61 24.26
C ASP A 573 14.87 25.30 22.82
N ASP A 574 15.28 24.06 22.54
CA ASP A 574 15.60 23.57 21.20
C ASP A 574 14.38 23.67 20.25
N ILE A 575 13.18 23.30 20.72
CA ILE A 575 11.93 23.48 19.95
C ILE A 575 11.69 24.95 19.63
N ALA A 576 11.92 25.86 20.58
CA ALA A 576 11.72 27.28 20.37
C ALA A 576 12.74 27.86 19.38
N GLU A 577 14.00 27.48 19.51
CA GLU A 577 15.09 27.91 18.62
C GLU A 577 14.88 27.42 17.19
N ILE A 578 14.56 26.12 17.01
CA ILE A 578 14.27 25.56 15.69
C ILE A 578 13.06 26.26 15.05
N ALA A 579 11.99 26.48 15.80
CA ALA A 579 10.80 27.16 15.29
C ALA A 579 11.08 28.60 14.86
N GLU A 580 11.87 29.34 15.65
CA GLU A 580 12.23 30.73 15.35
C GLU A 580 13.20 30.84 14.17
N TYR A 581 14.27 30.03 14.15
CA TYR A 581 15.30 30.10 13.13
C TYR A 581 14.79 29.67 11.74
N TYR A 582 13.99 28.61 11.68
CA TYR A 582 13.46 28.07 10.43
C TYR A 582 12.07 28.63 10.05
N GLU A 583 11.54 29.56 10.84
CA GLU A 583 10.21 30.17 10.65
C GLU A 583 9.08 29.13 10.51
N ILE A 584 9.13 28.05 11.30
CA ILE A 584 8.11 26.98 11.30
C ILE A 584 7.21 27.09 12.52
N ASP A 585 5.96 26.64 12.38
CA ASP A 585 5.04 26.58 13.52
C ASP A 585 5.49 25.50 14.52
N LYS A 586 5.42 25.80 15.82
CA LYS A 586 5.78 24.84 16.88
C LYS A 586 4.94 23.57 16.83
N SER A 587 3.74 23.60 16.24
CA SER A 587 2.91 22.41 16.03
C SER A 587 3.55 21.36 15.10
N TRP A 588 4.60 21.75 14.37
CA TRP A 588 5.39 20.87 13.50
C TRP A 588 6.53 20.16 14.24
N LEU A 589 6.69 20.44 15.54
CA LEU A 589 7.72 19.87 16.39
C LEU A 589 7.05 19.16 17.57
N HIS A 590 7.52 17.95 17.89
CA HIS A 590 6.99 17.18 19.01
C HIS A 590 8.10 16.63 19.88
N TRP A 591 8.02 16.90 21.19
CA TRP A 591 8.91 16.26 22.15
C TRP A 591 8.40 14.86 22.52
N ASP A 592 9.15 13.84 22.10
CA ASP A 592 8.97 12.45 22.51
C ASP A 592 9.86 12.16 23.72
N ALA A 593 9.26 12.29 24.92
CA ALA A 593 9.94 12.06 26.19
C ALA A 593 10.40 10.60 26.38
N LYS A 594 9.76 9.63 25.72
CA LYS A 594 10.10 8.20 25.86
C LYS A 594 11.42 7.90 25.16
N ASN A 595 11.62 8.46 23.97
CA ASN A 595 12.80 8.22 23.14
C ASN A 595 13.84 9.36 23.22
N LEU A 596 13.61 10.36 24.08
CA LEU A 596 14.49 11.51 24.32
C LEU A 596 14.86 12.25 23.03
N ARG A 597 13.84 12.61 22.26
CA ARG A 597 14.02 13.25 20.96
C ARG A 597 12.91 14.25 20.63
N ILE A 598 13.25 15.22 19.82
CA ILE A 598 12.31 16.09 19.13
C ILE A 598 12.05 15.48 17.75
N GLU A 599 10.79 15.18 17.48
CA GLU A 599 10.34 14.79 16.15
C GLU A 599 9.99 16.04 15.33
N LEU A 600 10.36 16.03 14.06
CA LEU A 600 10.29 17.17 13.16
C LEU A 600 10.14 16.71 11.69
N PRO A 601 9.85 17.62 10.74
CA PRO A 601 9.79 17.28 9.33
C PRO A 601 11.10 16.69 8.82
N LEU A 602 11.03 15.66 7.98
CA LEU A 602 12.22 14.98 7.48
C LEU A 602 13.17 15.92 6.73
N PHE A 603 12.63 16.77 5.85
CA PHE A 603 13.43 17.74 5.10
C PHE A 603 14.20 18.70 6.03
N LEU A 604 13.59 19.07 7.15
CA LEU A 604 14.20 19.96 8.13
C LEU A 604 15.28 19.22 8.91
N ALA A 605 15.06 17.95 9.25
CA ALA A 605 16.09 17.14 9.87
C ALA A 605 17.31 16.94 8.96
N GLU A 606 17.10 16.78 7.65
CA GLU A 606 18.18 16.73 6.66
C GLU A 606 18.97 18.05 6.59
N GLU A 607 18.30 19.20 6.63
CA GLU A 607 18.94 20.53 6.64
C GLU A 607 19.72 20.80 7.94
N ILE A 608 19.11 20.50 9.09
CA ILE A 608 19.71 20.68 10.41
C ILE A 608 20.93 19.78 10.59
N ALA A 609 20.94 18.59 9.99
CA ALA A 609 21.99 17.58 10.16
C ALA A 609 23.41 18.08 9.83
N GLU A 610 23.54 19.04 8.91
CA GLU A 610 24.83 19.61 8.51
C GLU A 610 25.40 20.61 9.53
N THR A 611 24.55 21.16 10.41
CA THR A 611 24.89 22.31 11.25
C THR A 611 24.96 22.00 12.74
N VAL A 612 24.22 20.98 13.19
CA VAL A 612 24.15 20.65 14.62
C VAL A 612 25.13 19.55 15.04
N SER A 613 25.61 19.67 16.28
CA SER A 613 26.54 18.72 16.90
C SER A 613 25.85 17.62 17.71
N VAL A 614 24.52 17.53 17.63
CA VAL A 614 23.69 16.50 18.28
C VAL A 614 23.28 15.41 17.28
N ALA A 615 22.90 14.24 17.77
CA ALA A 615 22.52 13.14 16.91
C ALA A 615 21.17 13.41 16.24
N ILE A 616 21.09 13.17 14.93
CA ILE A 616 19.86 13.36 14.15
C ILE A 616 19.65 12.19 13.18
N ALA A 617 18.40 11.76 13.06
CA ALA A 617 18.03 10.58 12.28
C ALA A 617 16.72 10.78 11.54
N ALA A 618 16.53 10.02 10.47
CA ALA A 618 15.22 9.71 9.91
C ALA A 618 14.70 8.44 10.60
N VAL A 619 13.48 8.49 11.14
CA VAL A 619 12.87 7.42 11.92
C VAL A 619 11.56 6.99 11.27
N GLU A 620 11.39 5.69 11.17
CA GLU A 620 10.20 5.05 10.60
C GLU A 620 9.50 4.22 11.68
N VAL A 621 8.19 4.41 11.84
CA VAL A 621 7.37 3.74 12.86
C VAL A 621 6.08 3.16 12.28
N HIS A 622 5.53 2.14 12.92
CA HIS A 622 4.16 1.71 12.64
C HIS A 622 3.13 2.77 13.10
N PRO A 623 2.05 2.99 12.33
CA PRO A 623 0.94 3.86 12.74
C PRO A 623 0.02 3.14 13.72
N THR A 624 0.59 2.68 14.84
CA THR A 624 -0.10 1.96 15.91
C THR A 624 -0.10 2.79 17.19
N HIS A 625 -0.77 2.31 18.23
CA HIS A 625 -0.77 2.97 19.54
C HIS A 625 0.63 3.04 20.13
N GLU A 626 1.40 1.96 19.98
CA GLU A 626 2.76 1.87 20.52
C GLU A 626 3.81 2.59 19.65
N ARG A 627 3.48 2.90 18.39
CA ARG A 627 4.39 3.49 17.40
C ARG A 627 5.75 2.80 17.34
N LEU A 628 5.71 1.47 17.16
CA LEU A 628 6.90 0.63 17.11
C LEU A 628 7.86 1.12 16.02
N GLU A 629 9.12 1.34 16.38
CA GLU A 629 10.18 1.69 15.43
C GLU A 629 10.57 0.50 14.57
N VAL A 630 10.55 0.72 13.26
CA VAL A 630 10.90 -0.30 12.26
C VAL A 630 12.08 0.12 11.38
N GLY A 631 12.41 1.41 11.36
CA GLY A 631 13.54 1.93 10.59
C GLY A 631 14.20 3.11 11.30
N LEU A 632 15.53 3.17 11.22
CA LEU A 632 16.32 4.29 11.70
C LEU A 632 17.52 4.50 10.78
N THR A 633 17.64 5.72 10.25
CA THR A 633 18.78 6.13 9.40
C THR A 633 19.41 7.39 9.98
N TRP A 634 20.66 7.32 10.41
CA TRP A 634 21.38 8.48 10.91
C TRP A 634 21.70 9.47 9.79
N LEU A 635 21.34 10.74 9.99
CA LEU A 635 21.56 11.83 9.03
C LEU A 635 22.91 12.53 9.23
N ASN A 636 23.53 12.40 10.41
CA ASN A 636 24.87 12.88 10.68
C ASN A 636 25.76 11.82 11.37
N THR A 637 26.99 12.19 11.75
CA THR A 637 27.96 11.28 12.39
C THR A 637 27.80 11.19 13.91
N HIS A 638 27.00 12.08 14.52
CA HIS A 638 26.77 12.12 15.96
C HIS A 638 25.80 11.00 16.40
N ARG A 639 26.00 10.45 17.60
CA ARG A 639 25.16 9.37 18.14
C ARG A 639 24.71 9.70 19.58
N PRO A 640 23.49 9.30 19.98
CA PRO A 640 23.03 9.43 21.36
C PRO A 640 23.99 8.67 22.29
N LYS A 641 24.18 9.19 23.50
CA LYS A 641 25.02 8.57 24.53
C LYS A 641 24.27 7.54 25.35
#